data_AF-A0A7W0ZHE6-F1
#
_entry.id   AF-A0A7W0ZHE6-F1
#
_cell.length_a   1.000
_cell.length_b   1.000
_cell.length_c   1.000
_cell.angle_alpha   90.00
_cell.angle_beta   90.00
_cell.angle_gamma   90.00
#
_symmetry.space_group_name_H-M   'P 1'
#
loop_
_entity.id
_entity.type
_entity.pdbx_description
1 polymer ?
#
loop_
_entity_poly.entity_id
_entity_poly.type
_entity_poly.pdbx_seq_one_letter_code
_entity_poly.pdbx_strand_id
1 'polypeptide(L)'
;MTRGRLTRYGVAVVLSIGGALVTKDLTPDNAELYALLVGVVAVAVWYGGLGPGLVAVAAGWTFELVQLGFLSGTFQGIEVTRWAATLTIALGVIWVSTQMRTGQERAVLAAAEAEETVRELVGLQELAAALSAAVSPREVARALVTQAPALLGARGGALGLIDGDELVIVDPQGAEQQTHLPGSRLPLKTRAPIAHAARTGVTVEVGDRATFEREFPDGADLSLSAHRAIAVPLLAAGEVVGSMSFLFDESRVRDDDAQSIARIAADLGGQALERAQLYAREGESNRALDRILRVSPRFHTDSAESAAEAICREARQTFGADLAFLWRVDETRLELVGSDPAPDPLRPGLEGALEEFPDLLRALGQLEISFVSDIQEEARGAGLERARKLGIHSSLRTPISIGGAEATLVLIVSWDRVIAAPDPSTLALMRRFADQAGFALEQVERRRAQTEAAIRADETRRLQEVTAALSLASTATDVSDTCLEHALSAVGAEAGFVILSSPERITVDIVSHIGYSDDELAHWGQFALDADVPFARAIASGDPVWALTLAEMAGFAAGESFTDQGWVALPLRTAAGVRGALHLTFRHPRDLSDSEKRWLETVVSQCAQALERSRLFDAEQLLRRRSERLQSMTAALSNALTRTDIAEVIVDEVGAAVSADGVALAVVSEERGVVRTLARRGYTDDLEAPLLEVPLKAATPGNRAIKRRVSAFYGIDDIRRGFAEPFAGFALVDHASFLFVPLVAGRRANGLLVLSWSEPYSLEAEERRFVETLAGQAAQALDRASQFEYERSVAETLQRSVLPASLPRVEGIQLAARYLPGTADLDVGGDWYDAMNLSDGRLGLVVGDVVGKGVQAAATMAQLRNGLRAYSLDRMKPSSTLARLNRLVGEVVETAFATVVYAVIDPETRMCRYTSAGHPPAVAAFPDGRVELLEGGRGLPLGAQADTRYSQAVVELPVGTVLVLYTDGLVERRDRSIDVGLDELLRAVGEGPREPEQLVEHVLARMIGDGERGDDIALLAVRIMAVAPQSLHVHVPSEVGSLAVVRDALRVWLGGAPLSRTEAQDVVLAVWEACANAVEHAGMTSDGFIDVHVDVIDSRVRVTVQDQGEWVPPTERPDRGLGLQMMRAAMSSVDIAPGAEGTRVTLEKISAEER
;
A
#
# COMPACT_ATOMS: atom_id res chain seq x y z
N MET A 1 3.11 -5.12 -70.74
CA MET A 1 2.64 -3.78 -71.18
C MET A 1 3.34 -2.72 -70.34
N THR A 2 4.04 -1.77 -70.95
CA THR A 2 4.90 -0.79 -70.27
C THR A 2 4.11 0.30 -69.52
N ARG A 3 4.58 0.63 -68.31
CA ARG A 3 3.96 1.52 -67.30
C ARG A 3 3.59 2.92 -67.82
N GLY A 4 4.27 3.41 -68.86
CA GLY A 4 4.00 4.72 -69.49
C GLY A 4 2.78 4.78 -70.41
N ARG A 5 2.26 3.65 -70.93
CA ARG A 5 1.01 3.64 -71.70
C ARG A 5 -0.22 3.60 -70.79
N LEU A 6 -0.13 2.97 -69.63
CA LEU A 6 -1.21 2.95 -68.63
C LEU A 6 -1.46 4.33 -67.99
N THR A 7 -0.42 5.16 -67.83
CA THR A 7 -0.56 6.52 -67.30
C THR A 7 -1.25 7.47 -68.29
N ARG A 8 -0.99 7.34 -69.60
CA ARG A 8 -1.72 8.12 -70.62
C ARG A 8 -3.17 7.68 -70.78
N TYR A 9 -3.46 6.38 -70.64
CA TYR A 9 -4.84 5.88 -70.63
C TYR A 9 -5.60 6.28 -69.36
N GLY A 10 -4.95 6.29 -68.20
CA GLY A 10 -5.56 6.75 -66.94
C GLY A 10 -5.91 8.23 -66.96
N VAL A 11 -5.00 9.09 -67.44
CA VAL A 11 -5.26 10.54 -67.53
C VAL A 11 -6.34 10.87 -68.56
N ALA A 12 -6.39 10.16 -69.69
CA ALA A 12 -7.45 10.34 -70.68
C ALA A 12 -8.83 9.88 -70.17
N VAL A 13 -8.90 8.82 -69.37
CA VAL A 13 -10.14 8.35 -68.74
C VAL A 13 -10.60 9.33 -67.65
N VAL A 14 -9.70 9.85 -66.82
CA VAL A 14 -10.04 10.84 -65.78
C VAL A 14 -10.51 12.16 -66.38
N LEU A 15 -9.87 12.65 -67.46
CA LEU A 15 -10.32 13.88 -68.15
C LEU A 15 -11.62 13.68 -68.93
N SER A 16 -11.87 12.49 -69.49
CA SER A 16 -13.13 12.21 -70.21
C SER A 16 -14.31 12.05 -69.25
N ILE A 17 -14.09 11.47 -68.07
CA ILE A 17 -15.10 11.35 -67.01
C ILE A 17 -15.36 12.72 -66.35
N GLY A 18 -14.30 13.51 -66.09
CA GLY A 18 -14.43 14.87 -65.59
C GLY A 18 -15.19 15.78 -66.56
N GLY A 19 -14.94 15.68 -67.87
CA GLY A 19 -15.68 16.43 -68.90
C GLY A 19 -17.15 16.02 -69.04
N ALA A 20 -17.47 14.73 -68.87
CA ALA A 20 -18.86 14.26 -68.90
C ALA A 20 -19.66 14.72 -67.66
N LEU A 21 -19.02 14.84 -66.50
CA LEU A 21 -19.64 15.36 -65.27
C LEU A 21 -19.98 16.86 -65.31
N VAL A 22 -19.32 17.65 -66.16
CA VAL A 22 -19.52 19.12 -66.26
C VAL A 22 -20.80 19.49 -67.05
N THR A 23 -21.45 18.54 -67.71
CA THR A 23 -22.67 18.80 -68.52
C THR A 23 -23.99 18.35 -67.88
N LYS A 24 -23.97 17.85 -66.64
CA LYS A 24 -25.18 17.53 -65.87
C LYS A 24 -25.19 18.27 -64.55
N ASP A 25 -26.29 18.98 -64.26
CA ASP A 25 -26.49 19.70 -63.01
C ASP A 25 -26.37 18.76 -61.80
N LEU A 26 -25.50 19.14 -60.87
CA LEU A 26 -25.25 18.42 -59.62
C LEU A 26 -26.40 18.69 -58.64
N THR A 27 -27.36 17.76 -58.56
CA THR A 27 -28.39 17.72 -57.52
C THR A 27 -28.10 16.63 -56.47
N PRO A 28 -28.66 16.73 -55.25
CA PRO A 28 -28.24 15.95 -54.08
C PRO A 28 -28.50 14.43 -54.13
N ASP A 29 -29.17 13.94 -55.16
CA ASP A 29 -29.62 12.53 -55.26
C ASP A 29 -28.64 11.59 -55.97
N ASN A 30 -27.54 12.10 -56.53
CA ASN A 30 -26.57 11.26 -57.24
C ASN A 30 -25.32 10.97 -56.40
N ALA A 31 -25.47 10.13 -55.37
CA ALA A 31 -24.38 9.69 -54.49
C ALA A 31 -23.22 8.98 -55.22
N GLU A 32 -23.52 8.30 -56.34
CA GLU A 32 -22.52 7.61 -57.16
C GLU A 32 -21.53 8.57 -57.83
N LEU A 33 -21.97 9.77 -58.20
CA LEU A 33 -21.08 10.80 -58.75
C LEU A 33 -20.10 11.33 -57.71
N TYR A 34 -20.54 11.49 -56.46
CA TYR A 34 -19.71 11.93 -55.34
C TYR A 34 -18.64 10.90 -54.97
N ALA A 35 -19.00 9.61 -54.97
CA ALA A 35 -18.04 8.53 -54.74
C ALA A 35 -16.95 8.47 -55.83
N LEU A 36 -17.32 8.75 -57.08
CA LEU A 36 -16.38 8.78 -58.20
C LEU A 36 -15.39 9.96 -58.09
N LEU A 37 -15.87 11.13 -57.67
CA LEU A 37 -15.06 12.34 -57.45
C LEU A 37 -14.06 12.15 -56.30
N VAL A 38 -14.50 11.53 -55.20
CA VAL A 38 -13.63 11.16 -54.06
C VAL A 38 -12.61 10.08 -54.47
N GLY A 39 -13.00 9.12 -55.32
CA GLY A 39 -12.10 8.12 -55.88
C GLY A 39 -10.99 8.74 -56.74
N VAL A 40 -11.30 9.75 -57.55
CA VAL A 40 -10.32 10.48 -58.37
C VAL A 40 -9.34 11.27 -57.50
N VAL A 41 -9.81 11.91 -56.43
CA VAL A 41 -8.96 12.65 -55.47
C VAL A 41 -8.04 11.69 -54.71
N ALA A 42 -8.54 10.54 -54.27
CA ALA A 42 -7.74 9.52 -53.58
C ALA A 42 -6.63 8.94 -54.48
N VAL A 43 -6.93 8.68 -55.75
CA VAL A 43 -5.94 8.19 -56.72
C VAL A 43 -4.89 9.27 -57.06
N ALA A 44 -5.28 10.54 -57.11
CA ALA A 44 -4.35 11.66 -57.30
C ALA A 44 -3.40 11.86 -56.11
N VAL A 45 -3.91 11.74 -54.87
CA VAL A 45 -3.10 11.75 -53.64
C VAL A 45 -2.11 10.58 -53.63
N TRP A 46 -2.55 9.40 -54.06
CA TRP A 46 -1.71 8.20 -54.10
C TRP A 46 -0.52 8.36 -55.06
N TYR A 47 -0.76 8.77 -56.30
CA TYR A 47 0.32 8.76 -57.31
C TYR A 47 1.24 9.99 -57.29
N GLY A 48 0.76 11.14 -56.79
CA GLY A 48 1.52 12.41 -56.80
C GLY A 48 1.89 12.97 -55.41
N GLY A 49 1.45 12.32 -54.34
CA GLY A 49 1.59 12.82 -52.97
C GLY A 49 0.49 13.82 -52.58
N LEU A 50 0.54 14.29 -51.33
CA LEU A 50 -0.46 15.16 -50.71
C LEU A 50 -0.68 16.49 -51.46
N GLY A 51 0.37 17.00 -52.13
CA GLY A 51 0.32 18.25 -52.91
C GLY A 51 -0.75 18.25 -54.01
N PRO A 52 -0.67 17.37 -55.03
CA PRO A 52 -1.67 17.32 -56.10
C PRO A 52 -3.08 16.94 -55.64
N GLY A 53 -3.21 16.21 -54.53
CA GLY A 53 -4.51 15.92 -53.92
C GLY A 53 -5.17 17.13 -53.25
N LEU A 54 -4.39 17.94 -52.55
CA LEU A 54 -4.81 19.24 -52.04
C LEU A 54 -5.12 20.20 -53.18
N VAL A 55 -4.38 20.15 -54.29
CA VAL A 55 -4.68 20.94 -55.50
C VAL A 55 -5.99 20.48 -56.15
N ALA A 56 -6.37 19.20 -56.12
CA ALA A 56 -7.67 18.75 -56.65
C ALA A 56 -8.85 19.18 -55.76
N VAL A 57 -8.66 19.17 -54.44
CA VAL A 57 -9.66 19.67 -53.47
C VAL A 57 -9.77 21.20 -53.55
N ALA A 58 -8.64 21.90 -53.68
CA ALA A 58 -8.61 23.36 -53.83
C ALA A 58 -9.09 23.82 -55.23
N ALA A 59 -8.76 23.10 -56.31
CA ALA A 59 -9.25 23.40 -57.67
C ALA A 59 -10.75 23.10 -57.81
N GLY A 60 -11.30 22.19 -57.00
CA GLY A 60 -12.74 21.98 -56.88
C GLY A 60 -13.47 23.09 -56.13
N TRP A 61 -12.76 23.95 -55.38
CA TRP A 61 -13.35 25.01 -54.57
C TRP A 61 -12.95 26.44 -55.00
N THR A 62 -11.88 26.62 -55.78
CA THR A 62 -11.51 27.90 -56.39
C THR A 62 -10.72 27.67 -57.68
N PHE A 63 -11.41 27.77 -58.83
CA PHE A 63 -10.76 27.93 -60.12
C PHE A 63 -10.65 29.42 -60.45
N GLU A 64 -9.61 30.09 -59.94
CA GLU A 64 -8.98 31.20 -60.65
C GLU A 64 -7.54 31.40 -60.14
N LEU A 65 -6.63 31.60 -61.10
CA LEU A 65 -5.23 32.00 -60.98
C LEU A 65 -4.13 30.96 -60.62
N VAL A 66 -3.54 30.45 -61.71
CA VAL A 66 -2.09 30.54 -62.03
C VAL A 66 -1.10 29.62 -61.29
N GLN A 67 -0.68 28.59 -62.05
CA GLN A 67 0.68 28.14 -62.38
C GLN A 67 1.79 27.89 -61.31
N LEU A 68 2.47 26.75 -61.57
CA LEU A 68 3.89 26.42 -61.31
C LEU A 68 4.26 26.14 -59.82
N GLY A 69 5.08 25.14 -59.47
CA GLY A 69 5.82 24.13 -60.21
C GLY A 69 6.68 23.28 -59.24
N PHE A 70 7.14 22.12 -59.72
CA PHE A 70 8.30 21.33 -59.29
C PHE A 70 8.29 20.46 -58.00
N LEU A 71 8.56 19.14 -58.25
CA LEU A 71 9.60 18.23 -57.69
C LEU A 71 9.98 18.39 -56.19
N SER A 72 10.30 17.36 -55.39
CA SER A 72 10.74 15.97 -55.56
C SER A 72 11.02 15.42 -54.14
N GLY A 73 11.04 14.09 -53.94
CA GLY A 73 11.79 13.50 -52.84
C GLY A 73 11.05 12.46 -51.99
N THR A 74 11.34 11.19 -52.26
CA THR A 74 11.57 10.09 -51.29
C THR A 74 10.90 10.18 -49.91
N PHE A 75 9.96 9.27 -49.64
CA PHE A 75 9.68 8.81 -48.28
C PHE A 75 9.56 7.29 -48.23
N GLN A 76 10.65 6.65 -47.78
CA GLN A 76 10.66 5.30 -47.22
C GLN A 76 10.34 5.39 -45.72
N GLY A 77 9.49 4.47 -45.23
CA GLY A 77 9.42 4.06 -43.83
C GLY A 77 8.56 4.91 -42.90
N ILE A 78 7.23 4.70 -42.88
CA ILE A 78 6.39 5.02 -41.71
C ILE A 78 5.35 3.89 -41.50
N GLU A 79 5.26 3.46 -40.25
CA GLU A 79 4.63 2.26 -39.70
C GLU A 79 3.12 2.11 -39.93
N VAL A 80 2.69 0.86 -40.08
CA VAL A 80 1.30 0.37 -40.30
C VAL A 80 0.28 0.92 -39.28
N THR A 81 0.73 1.36 -38.11
CA THR A 81 -0.09 1.93 -37.03
C THR A 81 -0.73 3.28 -37.38
N ARG A 82 -0.02 4.17 -38.08
CA ARG A 82 -0.60 5.44 -38.56
C ARG A 82 -1.64 5.22 -39.66
N TRP A 83 -1.44 4.20 -40.50
CA TRP A 83 -2.41 3.80 -41.53
C TRP A 83 -3.72 3.29 -40.91
N ALA A 84 -3.63 2.43 -39.89
CA ALA A 84 -4.81 1.92 -39.19
C ALA A 84 -5.59 3.03 -38.47
N ALA A 85 -4.89 3.96 -37.80
CA ALA A 85 -5.52 5.07 -37.09
C ALA A 85 -6.29 6.00 -38.05
N THR A 86 -5.68 6.34 -39.19
CA THR A 86 -6.29 7.26 -40.17
C THR A 86 -7.50 6.63 -40.86
N LEU A 87 -7.42 5.33 -41.18
CA LEU A 87 -8.54 4.57 -41.77
C LEU A 87 -9.72 4.47 -40.80
N THR A 88 -9.43 4.26 -39.50
CA THR A 88 -10.46 4.17 -38.45
C THR A 88 -11.19 5.50 -38.26
N ILE A 89 -10.46 6.62 -38.28
CA ILE A 89 -11.05 7.96 -38.17
C ILE A 89 -11.93 8.27 -39.40
N ALA A 90 -11.46 7.95 -40.61
CA ALA A 90 -12.24 8.18 -41.83
C ALA A 90 -13.53 7.35 -41.87
N LEU A 91 -13.48 6.07 -41.48
CA LEU A 91 -14.66 5.21 -41.38
C LEU A 91 -15.62 5.68 -40.28
N GLY A 92 -15.09 6.18 -39.16
CA GLY A 92 -15.90 6.76 -38.07
C GLY A 92 -16.68 7.99 -38.50
N VAL A 93 -16.07 8.90 -39.27
CA VAL A 93 -16.75 10.11 -39.77
C VAL A 93 -17.83 9.76 -40.79
N ILE A 94 -17.59 8.78 -41.68
CA ILE A 94 -18.59 8.30 -42.64
C ILE A 94 -19.78 7.66 -41.91
N TRP A 95 -19.52 6.87 -40.87
CA TRP A 95 -20.57 6.23 -40.07
C TRP A 95 -21.42 7.26 -39.31
N VAL A 96 -20.80 8.26 -38.69
CA VAL A 96 -21.52 9.34 -38.00
C VAL A 96 -22.37 10.17 -38.98
N SER A 97 -21.83 10.49 -40.16
CA SER A 97 -22.57 11.28 -41.15
C SER A 97 -23.76 10.52 -41.76
N THR A 98 -23.65 9.19 -41.94
CA THR A 98 -24.76 8.35 -42.44
C THR A 98 -25.83 8.12 -41.36
N GLN A 99 -25.43 8.03 -40.08
CA GLN A 99 -26.37 8.01 -38.95
C GLN A 99 -27.13 9.34 -38.78
N MET A 100 -26.46 10.48 -38.96
CA MET A 100 -27.12 11.79 -38.83
C MET A 100 -28.16 12.04 -39.93
N ARG A 101 -27.89 11.60 -41.16
CA ARG A 101 -28.82 11.82 -42.29
C ARG A 101 -30.05 10.92 -42.24
N THR A 102 -29.92 9.67 -41.79
CA THR A 102 -31.08 8.78 -41.55
C THR A 102 -31.92 9.21 -40.33
N GLY A 103 -31.32 9.94 -39.38
CA GLY A 103 -32.03 10.54 -38.25
C GLY A 103 -32.93 11.72 -38.64
N GLN A 104 -32.53 12.55 -39.62
CA GLN A 104 -33.30 13.73 -40.02
C GLN A 104 -34.58 13.39 -40.82
N GLU A 105 -34.56 12.35 -41.65
CA GLU A 105 -35.76 11.92 -42.41
C GLU A 105 -36.83 11.27 -41.50
N ARG A 106 -36.42 10.61 -40.41
CA ARG A 106 -37.35 10.11 -39.37
C ARG A 106 -37.94 11.24 -38.54
N ALA A 107 -37.19 12.31 -38.30
CA ALA A 107 -37.62 13.43 -37.47
C ALA A 107 -38.77 14.24 -38.10
N VAL A 108 -38.82 14.35 -39.43
CA VAL A 108 -39.86 15.12 -40.13
C VAL A 108 -41.20 14.37 -40.20
N LEU A 109 -41.18 13.05 -40.37
CA LEU A 109 -42.39 12.22 -40.29
C LEU A 109 -42.90 12.10 -38.84
N ALA A 110 -41.99 11.97 -37.87
CA ALA A 110 -42.34 11.94 -36.44
C ALA A 110 -42.92 13.27 -35.93
N ALA A 111 -42.53 14.41 -36.50
CA ALA A 111 -43.05 15.72 -36.10
C ALA A 111 -44.53 15.92 -36.49
N ALA A 112 -44.97 15.37 -37.62
CA ALA A 112 -46.36 15.46 -38.07
C ALA A 112 -47.29 14.53 -37.27
N GLU A 113 -46.85 13.29 -36.95
CA GLU A 113 -47.59 12.39 -36.04
C GLU A 113 -47.65 12.94 -34.60
N ALA A 114 -46.56 13.56 -34.11
CA ALA A 114 -46.53 14.14 -32.77
C ALA A 114 -47.51 15.31 -32.59
N GLU A 115 -47.75 16.13 -33.62
CA GLU A 115 -48.67 17.27 -33.53
C GLU A 115 -50.15 16.82 -33.44
N GLU A 116 -50.51 15.70 -34.06
CA GLU A 116 -51.84 15.09 -33.98
C GLU A 116 -52.05 14.39 -32.63
N THR A 117 -51.08 13.60 -32.16
CA THR A 117 -51.11 12.96 -30.83
C THR A 117 -51.18 13.98 -29.69
N VAL A 118 -50.50 15.13 -29.81
CA VAL A 118 -50.57 16.21 -28.80
C VAL A 118 -51.96 16.82 -28.74
N ARG A 119 -52.65 17.00 -29.88
CA ARG A 119 -54.01 17.58 -29.91
C ARG A 119 -55.03 16.64 -29.27
N GLU A 120 -54.91 15.33 -29.50
CA GLU A 120 -55.75 14.30 -28.86
C GLU A 120 -55.50 14.21 -27.35
N LEU A 121 -54.24 14.26 -26.91
CA LEU A 121 -53.86 14.28 -25.49
C LEU A 121 -54.42 15.50 -24.76
N VAL A 122 -54.32 16.69 -25.36
CA VAL A 122 -54.87 17.93 -24.77
C VAL A 122 -56.38 17.83 -24.64
N GLY A 123 -57.10 17.35 -25.67
CA GLY A 123 -58.55 17.22 -25.57
C GLY A 123 -59.01 16.14 -24.57
N LEU A 124 -58.28 15.02 -24.44
CA LEU A 124 -58.54 14.02 -23.40
C LEU A 124 -58.26 14.57 -21.98
N GLN A 125 -57.22 15.41 -21.83
CA GLN A 125 -56.94 16.10 -20.56
C GLN A 125 -58.05 17.10 -20.20
N GLU A 126 -58.56 17.86 -21.16
CA GLU A 126 -59.68 18.78 -20.92
C GLU A 126 -60.97 18.02 -20.53
N LEU A 127 -61.23 16.88 -21.16
CA LEU A 127 -62.34 16.00 -20.79
C LEU A 127 -62.19 15.43 -19.37
N ALA A 128 -61.01 14.90 -19.04
CA ALA A 128 -60.73 14.40 -17.70
C ALA A 128 -60.84 15.52 -16.64
N ALA A 129 -60.41 16.74 -16.95
CA ALA A 129 -60.54 17.89 -16.05
C ALA A 129 -62.01 18.29 -15.82
N ALA A 130 -62.81 18.37 -16.88
CA ALA A 130 -64.23 18.69 -16.79
C ALA A 130 -65.00 17.61 -16.01
N LEU A 131 -64.69 16.34 -16.25
CA LEU A 131 -65.23 15.20 -15.50
C LEU A 131 -64.75 15.19 -14.04
N SER A 132 -63.52 15.62 -13.77
CA SER A 132 -63.00 15.74 -12.41
C SER A 132 -63.76 16.79 -11.59
N ALA A 133 -64.15 17.89 -12.23
CA ALA A 133 -64.91 18.98 -11.61
C ALA A 133 -66.41 18.69 -11.44
N ALA A 134 -66.97 17.72 -12.18
CA ALA A 134 -68.37 17.37 -12.11
C ALA A 134 -68.71 16.67 -10.80
N VAL A 135 -69.67 17.24 -10.05
CA VAL A 135 -70.13 16.73 -8.75
C VAL A 135 -71.53 16.13 -8.82
N SER A 136 -72.18 16.19 -9.99
CA SER A 136 -73.48 15.55 -10.23
C SER A 136 -73.53 14.76 -11.54
N PRO A 137 -74.38 13.71 -11.64
CA PRO A 137 -74.59 12.95 -12.87
C PRO A 137 -74.93 13.78 -14.11
N ARG A 138 -75.61 14.93 -13.94
CA ARG A 138 -75.97 15.83 -15.04
C ARG A 138 -74.77 16.62 -15.57
N GLU A 139 -73.87 17.04 -14.68
CA GLU A 139 -72.62 17.71 -15.07
C GLU A 139 -71.67 16.76 -15.79
N VAL A 140 -71.61 15.50 -15.35
CA VAL A 140 -70.87 14.43 -16.03
C VAL A 140 -71.40 14.25 -17.46
N ALA A 141 -72.73 14.17 -17.64
CA ALA A 141 -73.35 14.08 -18.96
C ALA A 141 -73.02 15.28 -19.85
N ARG A 142 -73.03 16.50 -19.29
CA ARG A 142 -72.68 17.72 -20.03
C ARG A 142 -71.25 17.70 -20.54
N ALA A 143 -70.30 17.32 -19.69
CA ALA A 143 -68.89 17.24 -20.06
C ALA A 143 -68.68 16.24 -21.21
N LEU A 144 -69.23 15.02 -21.06
CA LEU A 144 -69.09 13.96 -22.06
C LEU A 144 -69.70 14.35 -23.42
N VAL A 145 -70.94 14.86 -23.43
CA VAL A 145 -71.65 15.19 -24.68
C VAL A 145 -71.01 16.40 -25.39
N THR A 146 -70.36 17.30 -24.66
CA THR A 146 -69.75 18.50 -25.26
C THR A 146 -68.36 18.23 -25.83
N GLN A 147 -67.56 17.39 -25.17
CA GLN A 147 -66.12 17.27 -25.49
C GLN A 147 -65.77 15.96 -26.20
N ALA A 148 -66.44 14.84 -25.88
CA ALA A 148 -66.10 13.56 -26.49
C ALA A 148 -66.41 13.48 -27.99
N PRO A 149 -67.53 14.04 -28.52
CA PRO A 149 -67.78 14.01 -29.96
C PRO A 149 -66.71 14.76 -30.78
N ALA A 150 -66.22 15.90 -30.29
CA ALA A 150 -65.17 16.68 -30.95
C ALA A 150 -63.85 15.92 -31.04
N LEU A 151 -63.47 15.17 -30.00
CA LEU A 151 -62.28 14.31 -29.99
C LEU A 151 -62.37 13.17 -31.02
N LEU A 152 -63.57 12.65 -31.22
CA LEU A 152 -63.83 11.54 -32.14
C LEU A 152 -64.03 11.99 -33.59
N GLY A 153 -64.17 13.29 -33.85
CA GLY A 153 -64.69 13.80 -35.12
C GLY A 153 -66.14 13.39 -35.37
N ALA A 154 -66.89 13.05 -34.32
CA ALA A 154 -68.30 12.72 -34.41
C ALA A 154 -69.16 13.99 -34.52
N ARG A 155 -70.31 13.88 -35.17
CA ARG A 155 -71.28 14.98 -35.25
C ARG A 155 -71.86 15.35 -33.88
N GLY A 156 -71.99 14.36 -33.00
CA GLY A 156 -72.54 14.53 -31.67
C GLY A 156 -72.65 13.21 -30.93
N GLY A 157 -73.10 13.28 -29.68
CA GLY A 157 -73.29 12.10 -28.84
C GLY A 157 -74.45 12.21 -27.86
N ALA A 158 -74.74 11.10 -27.17
CA ALA A 158 -75.77 11.05 -26.13
C ALA A 158 -75.40 10.06 -25.03
N LEU A 159 -75.75 10.41 -23.79
CA LEU A 159 -75.55 9.57 -22.61
C LEU A 159 -76.88 9.00 -22.11
N GLY A 160 -76.94 7.69 -21.93
CA GLY A 160 -78.06 7.00 -21.27
C GLY A 160 -77.62 6.32 -19.99
N LEU A 161 -78.42 6.41 -18.92
CA LEU A 161 -78.22 5.67 -17.67
C LEU A 161 -79.33 4.62 -17.49
N ILE A 162 -78.95 3.45 -16.99
CA ILE A 162 -79.89 2.36 -16.76
C ILE A 162 -80.72 2.67 -15.52
N ASP A 163 -82.03 2.57 -15.68
CA ASP A 163 -83.02 2.70 -14.60
C ASP A 163 -84.04 1.56 -14.76
N GLY A 164 -83.81 0.47 -14.02
CA GLY A 164 -84.57 -0.77 -14.17
C GLY A 164 -84.26 -1.47 -15.50
N ASP A 165 -85.29 -1.73 -16.32
CA ASP A 165 -85.18 -2.36 -17.64
C ASP A 165 -85.16 -1.36 -18.81
N GLU A 166 -85.03 -0.07 -18.50
CA GLU A 166 -84.99 1.02 -19.47
C GLU A 166 -83.67 1.81 -19.37
N LEU A 167 -83.27 2.38 -20.51
CA LEU A 167 -82.17 3.34 -20.62
C LEU A 167 -82.75 4.75 -20.72
N VAL A 168 -82.43 5.60 -19.74
CA VAL A 168 -82.92 6.98 -19.65
C VAL A 168 -81.85 7.92 -20.15
N ILE A 169 -82.16 8.69 -21.20
CA ILE A 169 -81.24 9.67 -21.75
C ILE A 169 -81.10 10.86 -20.79
N VAL A 170 -79.87 11.10 -20.32
CA VAL A 170 -79.58 12.17 -19.35
C VAL A 170 -79.57 13.52 -20.07
N ASP A 171 -80.19 14.52 -19.46
CA ASP A 171 -80.15 15.89 -19.97
C ASP A 171 -78.80 16.56 -19.65
N PRO A 172 -77.99 16.90 -20.67
CA PRO A 172 -76.72 17.60 -20.47
C PRO A 172 -76.89 19.11 -20.22
N GLN A 173 -78.12 19.61 -20.08
CA GLN A 173 -78.44 21.03 -19.88
C GLN A 173 -77.88 21.95 -20.99
N GLY A 174 -78.44 21.80 -22.18
CA GLY A 174 -78.21 22.74 -23.29
C GLY A 174 -76.94 22.49 -24.11
N ALA A 175 -76.35 21.29 -24.05
CA ALA A 175 -75.26 20.92 -24.95
C ALA A 175 -75.79 20.75 -26.39
N GLU A 176 -75.28 21.56 -27.33
CA GLU A 176 -75.77 21.62 -28.73
C GLU A 176 -75.54 20.32 -29.52
N GLN A 177 -74.56 19.51 -29.13
CA GLN A 177 -74.17 18.26 -29.80
C GLN A 177 -74.93 17.01 -29.30
N GLN A 178 -76.01 17.20 -28.52
CA GLN A 178 -76.84 16.10 -28.03
C GLN A 178 -77.63 15.46 -29.18
N THR A 179 -77.43 14.15 -29.41
CA THR A 179 -78.04 13.45 -30.55
C THR A 179 -79.40 12.82 -30.25
N HIS A 180 -79.69 12.50 -28.99
CA HIS A 180 -80.96 11.87 -28.57
C HIS A 180 -81.76 12.81 -27.67
N LEU A 181 -83.09 12.74 -27.71
CA LEU A 181 -83.95 13.63 -26.93
C LEU A 181 -83.75 13.42 -25.41
N PRO A 182 -83.36 14.45 -24.63
CA PRO A 182 -83.21 14.32 -23.18
C PRO A 182 -84.47 13.84 -22.46
N GLY A 183 -84.30 12.98 -21.45
CA GLY A 183 -85.40 12.40 -20.66
C GLY A 183 -86.19 11.31 -21.39
N SER A 184 -85.86 11.00 -22.65
CA SER A 184 -86.45 9.86 -23.35
C SER A 184 -86.03 8.54 -22.67
N ARG A 185 -86.97 7.59 -22.62
CA ARG A 185 -86.78 6.28 -22.00
C ARG A 185 -86.85 5.24 -23.10
N LEU A 186 -85.76 4.51 -23.30
CA LEU A 186 -85.63 3.48 -24.32
C LEU A 186 -85.59 2.13 -23.61
N PRO A 187 -86.54 1.21 -23.86
CA PRO A 187 -86.45 -0.14 -23.32
C PRO A 187 -85.10 -0.76 -23.71
N LEU A 188 -84.42 -1.44 -22.77
CA LEU A 188 -83.08 -1.98 -23.06
C LEU A 188 -83.07 -2.97 -24.21
N LYS A 189 -84.21 -3.61 -24.52
CA LYS A 189 -84.40 -4.52 -25.68
C LYS A 189 -84.44 -3.83 -27.04
N THR A 190 -84.52 -2.50 -27.10
CA THR A 190 -84.57 -1.73 -28.35
C THR A 190 -83.38 -2.07 -29.24
N ARG A 191 -83.61 -2.24 -30.55
CA ARG A 191 -82.56 -2.55 -31.54
C ARG A 191 -81.89 -1.27 -32.02
N ALA A 192 -81.26 -0.57 -31.07
CA ALA A 192 -80.41 0.60 -31.31
C ALA A 192 -79.02 0.35 -30.70
N PRO A 193 -77.92 0.89 -31.29
CA PRO A 193 -76.56 0.63 -30.79
C PRO A 193 -76.37 1.04 -29.32
N ILE A 194 -76.91 2.20 -28.92
CA ILE A 194 -76.84 2.70 -27.54
C ILE A 194 -77.51 1.76 -26.54
N ALA A 195 -78.70 1.25 -26.85
CA ALA A 195 -79.43 0.32 -25.99
C ALA A 195 -78.77 -1.07 -25.98
N HIS A 196 -78.22 -1.51 -27.11
CA HIS A 196 -77.48 -2.77 -27.19
C HIS A 196 -76.22 -2.73 -26.32
N ALA A 197 -75.41 -1.67 -26.41
CA ALA A 197 -74.20 -1.54 -25.60
C ALA A 197 -74.50 -1.50 -24.09
N ALA A 198 -75.57 -0.80 -23.67
CA ALA A 198 -76.02 -0.80 -22.27
C ALA A 198 -76.47 -2.19 -21.80
N ARG A 199 -77.15 -2.95 -22.67
CA ARG A 199 -77.69 -4.27 -22.32
C ARG A 199 -76.63 -5.36 -22.28
N THR A 200 -75.68 -5.35 -23.21
CA THR A 200 -74.68 -6.42 -23.34
C THR A 200 -73.35 -6.09 -22.68
N GLY A 201 -73.10 -4.82 -22.36
CA GLY A 201 -71.80 -4.37 -21.86
C GLY A 201 -70.69 -4.46 -22.91
N VAL A 202 -71.05 -4.58 -24.21
CA VAL A 202 -70.10 -4.69 -25.32
C VAL A 202 -70.17 -3.43 -26.18
N THR A 203 -69.01 -2.93 -26.60
CA THR A 203 -68.92 -1.81 -27.55
C THR A 203 -69.47 -2.24 -28.90
N VAL A 204 -70.39 -1.45 -29.45
CA VAL A 204 -71.03 -1.69 -30.74
C VAL A 204 -70.54 -0.65 -31.73
N GLU A 205 -70.07 -1.12 -32.88
CA GLU A 205 -69.70 -0.26 -34.00
C GLU A 205 -70.50 -0.63 -35.25
N VAL A 206 -70.92 0.41 -35.96
CA VAL A 206 -71.65 0.29 -37.21
C VAL A 206 -70.90 1.08 -38.29
N GLY A 207 -70.30 0.35 -39.22
CA GLY A 207 -69.37 0.88 -40.23
C GLY A 207 -70.02 1.60 -41.42
N ASP A 208 -71.31 1.36 -41.69
CA ASP A 208 -72.02 1.97 -42.82
C ASP A 208 -73.54 2.01 -42.62
N ARG A 209 -74.22 2.85 -43.40
CA ARG A 209 -75.66 3.11 -43.28
C ARG A 209 -76.51 1.85 -43.53
N ALA A 210 -76.13 1.02 -44.50
CA ALA A 210 -76.88 -0.18 -44.84
C ALA A 210 -76.79 -1.24 -43.73
N THR A 211 -75.62 -1.35 -43.08
CA THR A 211 -75.44 -2.17 -41.88
C THR A 211 -76.21 -1.59 -40.69
N PHE A 212 -76.25 -0.26 -40.54
CA PHE A 212 -77.03 0.40 -39.49
C PHE A 212 -78.52 0.06 -39.58
N GLU A 213 -79.12 0.23 -40.77
CA GLU A 213 -80.54 -0.05 -41.02
C GLU A 213 -80.89 -1.54 -40.90
N ARG A 214 -79.97 -2.45 -41.26
CA ARG A 214 -80.18 -3.90 -41.20
C ARG A 214 -80.12 -4.45 -39.78
N GLU A 215 -79.10 -4.07 -39.01
CA GLU A 215 -78.81 -4.70 -37.72
C GLU A 215 -79.48 -3.99 -36.56
N PHE A 216 -79.59 -2.66 -36.65
CA PHE A 216 -80.20 -1.78 -35.65
C PHE A 216 -81.26 -0.86 -36.26
N PRO A 217 -82.38 -1.41 -36.78
CA PRO A 217 -83.41 -0.64 -37.48
C PRO A 217 -84.01 0.47 -36.60
N ASP A 218 -84.29 0.19 -35.32
CA ASP A 218 -84.84 1.18 -34.38
C ASP A 218 -83.85 2.35 -34.17
N GLY A 219 -82.54 2.08 -34.17
CA GLY A 219 -81.51 3.11 -34.06
C GLY A 219 -81.34 3.95 -35.33
N ALA A 220 -81.45 3.32 -36.51
CA ALA A 220 -81.36 3.99 -37.80
C ALA A 220 -82.56 4.92 -38.06
N ASP A 221 -83.74 4.55 -37.55
CA ASP A 221 -84.96 5.38 -37.56
C ASP A 221 -84.85 6.58 -36.61
N LEU A 222 -84.24 6.39 -35.43
CA LEU A 222 -83.97 7.47 -34.48
C LEU A 222 -82.90 8.45 -34.96
N SER A 223 -82.05 8.03 -35.91
CA SER A 223 -80.87 8.78 -36.38
C SER A 223 -80.81 8.83 -37.91
N LEU A 224 -81.82 9.45 -38.54
CA LEU A 224 -82.03 9.42 -40.00
C LEU A 224 -80.86 9.93 -40.87
N SER A 225 -79.99 10.79 -40.34
CA SER A 225 -78.88 11.39 -41.09
C SER A 225 -77.51 10.75 -40.86
N ALA A 226 -77.39 9.82 -39.91
CA ALA A 226 -76.10 9.24 -39.52
C ALA A 226 -75.68 8.08 -40.44
N HIS A 227 -74.46 8.11 -40.98
CA HIS A 227 -73.92 7.03 -41.81
C HIS A 227 -73.24 5.93 -40.99
N ARG A 228 -72.68 6.28 -39.83
CA ARG A 228 -72.00 5.36 -38.91
C ARG A 228 -72.34 5.71 -37.46
N ALA A 229 -72.21 4.73 -36.58
CA ALA A 229 -72.40 4.94 -35.14
C ALA A 229 -71.43 4.08 -34.32
N ILE A 230 -70.92 4.64 -33.21
CA ILE A 230 -70.19 3.92 -32.17
C ILE A 230 -70.97 4.07 -30.86
N ALA A 231 -71.25 2.97 -30.18
CA ALA A 231 -71.85 2.97 -28.86
C ALA A 231 -71.01 2.16 -27.87
N VAL A 232 -70.70 2.76 -26.74
CA VAL A 232 -69.82 2.22 -25.70
C VAL A 232 -70.58 2.10 -24.37
N PRO A 233 -70.42 1.00 -23.61
CA PRO A 233 -71.00 0.88 -22.29
C PRO A 233 -70.30 1.80 -21.30
N LEU A 234 -71.04 2.33 -20.33
CA LEU A 234 -70.49 3.03 -19.17
C LEU A 234 -70.39 2.07 -18.00
N LEU A 235 -69.21 1.96 -17.41
CA LEU A 235 -68.93 1.10 -16.26
C LEU A 235 -68.66 1.95 -15.02
N ALA A 236 -69.38 1.70 -13.94
CA ALA A 236 -69.07 2.24 -12.62
C ALA A 236 -68.94 1.07 -11.64
N ALA A 237 -67.87 1.04 -10.83
CA ALA A 237 -67.52 -0.10 -9.98
C ALA A 237 -67.53 -1.48 -10.68
N GLY A 238 -67.27 -1.53 -12.00
CA GLY A 238 -67.26 -2.76 -12.80
C GLY A 238 -68.62 -3.26 -13.27
N GLU A 239 -69.72 -2.56 -12.96
CA GLU A 239 -71.06 -2.86 -13.48
C GLU A 239 -71.47 -1.86 -14.58
N VAL A 240 -72.22 -2.33 -15.56
CA VAL A 240 -72.72 -1.47 -16.64
C VAL A 240 -73.86 -0.62 -16.08
N VAL A 241 -73.61 0.67 -15.92
CA VAL A 241 -74.57 1.64 -15.36
C VAL A 241 -75.29 2.45 -16.44
N GLY A 242 -74.86 2.31 -17.69
CA GLY A 242 -75.36 3.11 -18.81
C GLY A 242 -74.61 2.81 -20.10
N SER A 243 -74.83 3.66 -21.09
CA SER A 243 -74.04 3.66 -22.31
C SER A 243 -74.00 5.06 -22.94
N MET A 244 -72.99 5.27 -23.77
CA MET A 244 -72.84 6.48 -24.57
C MET A 244 -72.82 6.11 -26.05
N SER A 245 -73.40 6.96 -26.90
CA SER A 245 -73.34 6.77 -28.35
C SER A 245 -72.89 8.02 -29.09
N PHE A 246 -72.23 7.81 -30.22
CA PHE A 246 -71.66 8.82 -31.11
C PHE A 246 -72.07 8.54 -32.56
N LEU A 247 -72.42 9.59 -33.30
CA LEU A 247 -72.90 9.50 -34.69
C LEU A 247 -71.98 10.25 -35.66
N PHE A 248 -71.76 9.71 -36.86
CA PHE A 248 -70.84 10.27 -37.86
C PHE A 248 -71.50 10.47 -39.25
N ASP A 249 -71.07 11.50 -39.98
CA ASP A 249 -71.63 11.91 -41.28
C ASP A 249 -70.87 11.39 -42.53
N GLU A 250 -69.57 11.03 -42.44
CA GLU A 250 -68.74 10.59 -43.59
C GLU A 250 -68.12 9.17 -43.44
N SER A 251 -67.70 8.54 -44.54
CA SER A 251 -67.22 7.14 -44.61
C SER A 251 -65.69 6.92 -44.53
N ARG A 252 -64.88 7.94 -44.24
CA ARG A 252 -63.41 7.79 -44.15
C ARG A 252 -62.80 8.45 -42.91
N VAL A 253 -62.63 7.66 -41.85
CA VAL A 253 -61.65 7.85 -40.76
C VAL A 253 -61.11 6.46 -40.40
N ARG A 254 -59.83 6.36 -39.99
CA ARG A 254 -59.18 5.12 -39.51
C ARG A 254 -59.93 4.61 -38.25
N ASP A 255 -60.40 3.36 -38.27
CA ASP A 255 -61.37 2.84 -37.27
C ASP A 255 -60.83 2.60 -35.85
N ASP A 256 -59.57 2.21 -35.71
CA ASP A 256 -59.08 1.68 -34.42
C ASP A 256 -58.87 2.77 -33.34
N ASP A 257 -58.56 4.01 -33.74
CA ASP A 257 -58.26 5.11 -32.81
C ASP A 257 -59.55 5.72 -32.22
N ALA A 258 -60.60 5.87 -33.04
CA ALA A 258 -61.90 6.42 -32.60
C ALA A 258 -62.61 5.51 -31.58
N GLN A 259 -62.56 4.19 -31.78
CA GLN A 259 -63.15 3.25 -30.82
C GLN A 259 -62.43 3.30 -29.46
N SER A 260 -61.11 3.44 -29.49
CA SER A 260 -60.28 3.53 -28.29
C SER A 260 -60.57 4.80 -27.50
N ILE A 261 -60.67 5.95 -28.18
CA ILE A 261 -61.01 7.24 -27.55
C ILE A 261 -62.43 7.20 -26.97
N ALA A 262 -63.40 6.61 -27.66
CA ALA A 262 -64.78 6.49 -27.17
C ALA A 262 -64.86 5.65 -25.89
N ARG A 263 -64.11 4.54 -25.82
CA ARG A 263 -64.01 3.72 -24.60
C ARG A 263 -63.34 4.47 -23.46
N ILE A 264 -62.25 5.18 -23.71
CA ILE A 264 -61.57 6.00 -22.70
C ILE A 264 -62.52 7.06 -22.13
N ALA A 265 -63.26 7.75 -22.99
CA ALA A 265 -64.26 8.73 -22.56
C ALA A 265 -65.37 8.11 -21.70
N ALA A 266 -65.83 6.90 -22.06
CA ALA A 266 -66.84 6.17 -21.29
C ALA A 266 -66.31 5.69 -19.93
N ASP A 267 -65.07 5.19 -19.86
CA ASP A 267 -64.44 4.75 -18.61
C ASP A 267 -64.23 5.93 -17.65
N LEU A 268 -63.70 7.05 -18.16
CA LEU A 268 -63.57 8.29 -17.38
C LEU A 268 -64.93 8.81 -16.92
N GLY A 269 -65.94 8.75 -17.79
CA GLY A 269 -67.31 9.13 -17.47
C GLY A 269 -67.93 8.27 -16.38
N GLY A 270 -67.72 6.96 -16.43
CA GLY A 270 -68.18 6.00 -15.45
C GLY A 270 -67.55 6.21 -14.06
N GLN A 271 -66.24 6.42 -14.00
CA GLN A 271 -65.54 6.76 -12.76
C GLN A 271 -66.02 8.09 -12.15
N ALA A 272 -66.21 9.11 -12.99
CA ALA A 272 -66.72 10.40 -12.54
C ALA A 272 -68.16 10.28 -12.00
N LEU A 273 -68.98 9.44 -12.63
CA LEU A 273 -70.34 9.16 -12.17
C LEU A 273 -70.35 8.45 -10.81
N GLU A 274 -69.47 7.47 -10.62
CA GLU A 274 -69.30 6.77 -9.34
C GLU A 274 -68.94 7.76 -8.22
N ARG A 275 -67.97 8.64 -8.49
CA ARG A 275 -67.54 9.67 -7.55
C ARG A 275 -68.64 10.70 -7.26
N ALA A 276 -69.37 11.16 -8.27
CA ALA A 276 -70.49 12.09 -8.10
C ALA A 276 -71.64 11.47 -7.27
N GLN A 277 -71.91 10.18 -7.46
CA GLN A 277 -72.89 9.44 -6.65
C GLN A 277 -72.41 9.25 -5.20
N LEU A 278 -71.11 9.04 -4.98
CA LEU A 278 -70.50 8.97 -3.64
C LEU A 278 -70.58 10.33 -2.91
N TYR A 279 -70.26 11.44 -3.56
CA TYR A 279 -70.38 12.77 -2.95
C TYR A 279 -71.82 13.13 -2.57
N ALA A 280 -72.80 12.72 -3.38
CA ALA A 280 -74.21 12.88 -3.04
C ALA A 280 -74.59 12.11 -1.75
N ARG A 281 -74.03 10.91 -1.53
CA ARG A 281 -74.20 10.12 -0.30
C ARG A 281 -73.47 10.75 0.90
N GLU A 282 -72.27 11.28 0.71
CA GLU A 282 -71.46 11.93 1.75
C GLU A 282 -72.11 13.22 2.27
N GLY A 283 -72.77 13.99 1.39
CA GLY A 283 -73.55 15.17 1.76
C GLY A 283 -74.75 14.87 2.68
N GLU A 284 -75.33 13.68 2.60
CA GLU A 284 -76.36 13.22 3.56
C GLU A 284 -75.75 12.82 4.91
N SER A 285 -74.56 12.21 4.89
CA SER A 285 -73.82 11.83 6.10
C SER A 285 -73.37 13.05 6.93
N ASN A 286 -72.90 14.12 6.28
CA ASN A 286 -72.46 15.35 6.96
C ASN A 286 -73.59 16.06 7.74
N ARG A 287 -74.85 15.94 7.30
CA ARG A 287 -76.00 16.49 8.07
C ARG A 287 -76.33 15.67 9.32
N ALA A 288 -75.98 14.38 9.34
CA ALA A 288 -76.09 13.54 10.54
C ALA A 288 -74.95 13.86 11.54
N LEU A 289 -73.76 14.19 11.03
CA LEU A 289 -72.61 14.63 11.81
C LEU A 289 -72.88 15.93 12.60
N ASP A 290 -73.63 16.86 12.00
CA ASP A 290 -73.97 18.15 12.61
C ASP A 290 -74.84 18.04 13.88
N ARG A 291 -75.61 16.94 14.03
CA ARG A 291 -76.34 16.63 15.29
C ARG A 291 -75.42 16.03 16.36
N ILE A 292 -74.35 15.36 15.96
CA ILE A 292 -73.38 14.69 16.84
C ILE A 292 -72.38 15.70 17.43
N LEU A 293 -71.99 16.73 16.65
CA LEU A 293 -71.07 17.79 17.06
C LEU A 293 -71.56 18.63 18.25
N ARG A 294 -72.84 18.55 18.64
CA ARG A 294 -73.36 19.22 19.85
C ARG A 294 -72.98 18.53 21.17
N VAL A 295 -72.58 17.25 21.16
CA VAL A 295 -72.25 16.47 22.38
C VAL A 295 -70.74 16.38 22.63
N SER A 296 -69.94 16.29 21.57
CA SER A 296 -68.47 16.07 21.62
C SER A 296 -67.64 17.10 22.43
N PRO A 297 -67.96 18.42 22.46
CA PRO A 297 -67.11 19.42 23.14
C PRO A 297 -67.12 19.37 24.68
N ARG A 298 -67.97 18.56 25.32
CA ARG A 298 -68.20 18.61 26.78
C ARG A 298 -67.37 17.63 27.61
N PHE A 299 -66.56 16.77 26.98
CA PHE A 299 -65.72 15.77 27.65
C PHE A 299 -64.24 16.17 27.77
N HIS A 300 -63.88 17.44 27.54
CA HIS A 300 -62.50 17.91 27.60
C HIS A 300 -62.08 18.18 29.06
N THR A 301 -61.36 17.24 29.65
CA THR A 301 -60.81 17.34 31.01
C THR A 301 -59.36 16.86 31.05
N ASP A 302 -58.60 17.33 32.05
CA ASP A 302 -57.16 17.05 32.17
C ASP A 302 -56.83 15.67 32.77
N SER A 303 -57.81 14.98 33.34
CA SER A 303 -57.64 13.66 33.97
C SER A 303 -58.75 12.68 33.58
N ALA A 304 -58.43 11.38 33.64
CA ALA A 304 -59.37 10.30 33.36
C ALA A 304 -60.54 10.27 34.37
N GLU A 305 -60.28 10.64 35.63
CA GLU A 305 -61.29 10.71 36.69
C GLU A 305 -62.30 11.85 36.43
N SER A 306 -61.80 13.04 36.07
CA SER A 306 -62.67 14.16 35.69
C SER A 306 -63.45 13.89 34.38
N ALA A 307 -62.87 13.13 33.45
CA ALA A 307 -63.54 12.71 32.22
C ALA A 307 -64.71 11.76 32.54
N ALA A 308 -64.48 10.78 33.41
CA ALA A 308 -65.49 9.81 33.83
C ALA A 308 -66.70 10.47 34.52
N GLU A 309 -66.47 11.46 35.40
CA GLU A 309 -67.54 12.25 36.02
C GLU A 309 -68.33 13.08 35.00
N ALA A 310 -67.64 13.74 34.06
CA ALA A 310 -68.29 14.51 32.99
C ALA A 310 -69.16 13.62 32.10
N ILE A 311 -68.68 12.43 31.74
CA ILE A 311 -69.43 11.43 30.98
C ILE A 311 -70.71 11.02 31.71
N CYS A 312 -70.62 10.71 33.01
CA CYS A 312 -71.80 10.35 33.80
C CYS A 312 -72.83 11.48 33.86
N ARG A 313 -72.37 12.72 34.09
CA ARG A 313 -73.22 13.91 34.17
C ARG A 313 -73.99 14.18 32.88
N GLU A 314 -73.31 14.14 31.74
CA GLU A 314 -73.94 14.36 30.43
C GLU A 314 -74.85 13.19 30.03
N ALA A 315 -74.49 11.95 30.38
CA ALA A 315 -75.34 10.78 30.16
C ALA A 315 -76.67 10.93 30.91
N ARG A 316 -76.59 11.29 32.20
CA ARG A 316 -77.79 11.52 33.02
C ARG A 316 -78.70 12.59 32.43
N GLN A 317 -78.15 13.72 31.99
CA GLN A 317 -78.92 14.80 31.37
C GLN A 317 -79.53 14.40 30.03
N THR A 318 -78.77 13.69 29.18
CA THR A 318 -79.18 13.32 27.82
C THR A 318 -80.35 12.33 27.83
N PHE A 319 -80.32 11.35 28.73
CA PHE A 319 -81.35 10.31 28.83
C PHE A 319 -82.45 10.64 29.87
N GLY A 320 -82.34 11.78 30.56
CA GLY A 320 -83.29 12.16 31.62
C GLY A 320 -83.33 11.14 32.76
N ALA A 321 -82.17 10.58 33.12
CA ALA A 321 -82.00 9.61 34.19
C ALA A 321 -81.84 10.28 35.55
N ASP A 322 -82.07 9.52 36.62
CA ASP A 322 -81.89 10.00 37.99
C ASP A 322 -80.44 9.77 38.46
N LEU A 323 -79.80 8.72 37.96
CA LEU A 323 -78.42 8.34 38.26
C LEU A 323 -77.68 7.87 37.00
N ALA A 324 -76.37 8.13 36.93
CA ALA A 324 -75.47 7.57 35.94
C ALA A 324 -74.18 7.06 36.59
N PHE A 325 -73.68 5.93 36.12
CA PHE A 325 -72.47 5.27 36.61
C PHE A 325 -71.61 4.81 35.44
N LEU A 326 -70.29 4.99 35.56
CA LEU A 326 -69.31 4.41 34.67
C LEU A 326 -68.47 3.40 35.44
N TRP A 327 -68.53 2.15 35.02
CA TRP A 327 -67.78 1.05 35.64
C TRP A 327 -66.73 0.53 34.68
N ARG A 328 -65.57 0.17 35.20
CA ARG A 328 -64.56 -0.61 34.51
C ARG A 328 -64.85 -2.08 34.70
N VAL A 329 -64.70 -2.83 33.62
CA VAL A 329 -64.94 -4.26 33.58
C VAL A 329 -63.60 -4.96 33.46
N ASP A 330 -63.35 -5.89 34.36
CA ASP A 330 -62.28 -6.89 34.29
C ASP A 330 -62.96 -8.28 34.40
N GLU A 331 -62.31 -9.36 33.95
CA GLU A 331 -62.88 -10.69 33.64
C GLU A 331 -64.09 -11.17 34.48
N THR A 332 -64.12 -10.89 35.79
CA THR A 332 -65.25 -11.18 36.69
C THR A 332 -65.68 -10.02 37.61
N ARG A 333 -65.07 -8.84 37.45
CA ARG A 333 -65.15 -7.72 38.41
C ARG A 333 -65.59 -6.41 37.76
N LEU A 334 -66.39 -5.65 38.49
CA LEU A 334 -66.75 -4.28 38.18
C LEU A 334 -66.06 -3.33 39.17
N GLU A 335 -65.36 -2.32 38.66
CA GLU A 335 -64.76 -1.23 39.46
C GLU A 335 -65.43 0.09 39.09
N LEU A 336 -65.97 0.84 40.06
CA LEU A 336 -66.62 2.12 39.78
C LEU A 336 -65.56 3.17 39.41
N VAL A 337 -65.64 3.74 38.21
CA VAL A 337 -64.73 4.79 37.72
C VAL A 337 -65.30 6.18 37.98
N GLY A 338 -66.62 6.35 37.83
CA GLY A 338 -67.28 7.63 38.05
C GLY A 338 -68.80 7.50 38.21
N SER A 339 -69.44 8.52 38.77
CA SER A 339 -70.91 8.57 38.92
C SER A 339 -71.44 10.00 39.00
N ASP A 340 -72.69 10.22 38.58
CA ASP A 340 -73.38 11.51 38.75
C ASP A 340 -74.90 11.32 39.02
N PRO A 341 -75.46 11.96 40.07
CA PRO A 341 -74.75 12.44 41.26
C PRO A 341 -74.05 11.28 41.97
N ALA A 342 -72.94 11.51 42.67
CA ALA A 342 -72.23 10.48 43.45
C ALA A 342 -72.97 10.20 44.78
N PRO A 343 -73.80 9.13 44.88
CA PRO A 343 -74.61 8.89 46.05
C PRO A 343 -73.84 8.07 47.11
N ASP A 344 -73.93 8.44 48.39
CA ASP A 344 -73.27 7.69 49.48
C ASP A 344 -74.01 6.33 49.67
N PRO A 345 -73.38 5.14 49.46
CA PRO A 345 -71.97 4.80 49.65
C PRO A 345 -71.12 4.49 48.38
N LEU A 346 -71.54 4.89 47.17
CA LEU A 346 -70.82 4.59 45.92
C LEU A 346 -69.71 5.64 45.66
N ARG A 347 -68.45 5.27 45.88
CA ARG A 347 -67.26 6.09 45.58
C ARG A 347 -66.40 5.45 44.46
N PRO A 348 -65.67 6.23 43.66
CA PRO A 348 -64.70 5.68 42.72
C PRO A 348 -63.74 4.69 43.41
N GLY A 349 -63.43 3.58 42.73
CA GLY A 349 -62.68 2.44 43.27
C GLY A 349 -63.54 1.40 44.01
N LEU A 350 -64.86 1.60 44.13
CA LEU A 350 -65.76 0.58 44.67
C LEU A 350 -65.83 -0.64 43.74
N GLU A 351 -65.70 -1.83 44.31
CA GLU A 351 -65.68 -3.07 43.54
C GLU A 351 -66.97 -3.88 43.74
N GLY A 352 -67.48 -4.46 42.65
CA GLY A 352 -68.62 -5.36 42.61
C GLY A 352 -68.32 -6.61 41.78
N ALA A 353 -69.07 -7.69 42.02
CA ALA A 353 -68.93 -8.92 41.24
C ALA A 353 -69.90 -8.90 40.05
N LEU A 354 -69.41 -9.23 38.85
CA LEU A 354 -70.22 -9.19 37.63
C LEU A 354 -71.38 -10.20 37.66
N GLU A 355 -71.22 -11.29 38.42
CA GLU A 355 -72.23 -12.34 38.66
C GLU A 355 -73.48 -11.82 39.41
N GLU A 356 -73.39 -10.68 40.10
CA GLU A 356 -74.54 -10.04 40.76
C GLU A 356 -75.57 -9.50 39.76
N PHE A 357 -75.21 -9.38 38.47
CA PHE A 357 -76.01 -8.84 37.38
C PHE A 357 -75.98 -9.76 36.14
N PRO A 358 -76.75 -10.86 36.12
CA PRO A 358 -76.68 -11.89 35.08
C PRO A 358 -76.95 -11.40 33.66
N ASP A 359 -77.85 -10.42 33.49
CA ASP A 359 -78.15 -9.89 32.15
C ASP A 359 -77.09 -8.89 31.67
N LEU A 360 -76.36 -8.24 32.60
CA LEU A 360 -75.19 -7.44 32.26
C LEU A 360 -74.02 -8.32 31.78
N LEU A 361 -73.77 -9.45 32.45
CA LEU A 361 -72.74 -10.41 32.04
C LEU A 361 -72.97 -10.90 30.59
N ARG A 362 -74.21 -11.24 30.23
CA ARG A 362 -74.57 -11.64 28.87
C ARG A 362 -74.38 -10.50 27.87
N ALA A 363 -74.84 -9.29 28.23
CA ALA A 363 -74.79 -8.12 27.37
C ALA A 363 -73.36 -7.66 27.05
N LEU A 364 -72.43 -7.76 28.02
CA LEU A 364 -71.01 -7.44 27.80
C LEU A 364 -70.35 -8.42 26.83
N GLY A 365 -70.63 -9.72 26.95
CA GLY A 365 -70.10 -10.74 26.05
C GLY A 365 -70.62 -10.63 24.60
N GLN A 366 -71.77 -9.99 24.40
CA GLN A 366 -72.36 -9.76 23.07
C GLN A 366 -72.23 -8.31 22.58
N LEU A 367 -71.64 -7.42 23.39
CA LEU A 367 -71.59 -5.97 23.16
C LEU A 367 -72.96 -5.33 22.87
N GLU A 368 -73.99 -5.82 23.55
CA GLU A 368 -75.37 -5.35 23.38
C GLU A 368 -75.78 -4.36 24.47
N ILE A 369 -76.71 -3.46 24.13
CA ILE A 369 -77.33 -2.57 25.11
C ILE A 369 -78.38 -3.39 25.87
N SER A 370 -78.31 -3.39 27.19
CA SER A 370 -79.27 -4.09 28.05
C SER A 370 -80.18 -3.09 28.76
N PHE A 371 -81.49 -3.30 28.66
CA PHE A 371 -82.49 -2.56 29.41
C PHE A 371 -83.19 -3.50 30.40
N VAL A 372 -83.21 -3.10 31.66
CA VAL A 372 -83.88 -3.82 32.74
C VAL A 372 -85.02 -2.94 33.25
N SER A 373 -86.26 -3.41 33.13
CA SER A 373 -87.45 -2.66 33.53
C SER A 373 -87.54 -2.48 35.04
N ASP A 374 -87.23 -3.52 35.81
CA ASP A 374 -87.05 -3.44 37.25
C ASP A 374 -85.84 -4.27 37.71
N ILE A 375 -84.78 -3.56 38.12
CA ILE A 375 -83.52 -4.14 38.57
C ILE A 375 -83.68 -4.96 39.84
N GLN A 376 -84.73 -4.73 40.61
CA GLN A 376 -84.95 -5.46 41.86
C GLN A 376 -85.39 -6.91 41.60
N GLU A 377 -85.85 -7.22 40.37
CA GLU A 377 -86.19 -8.58 39.94
C GLU A 377 -84.95 -9.33 39.38
N GLU A 378 -84.00 -8.59 38.77
CA GLU A 378 -82.79 -9.12 38.11
C GLU A 378 -81.59 -9.27 39.08
N ALA A 379 -81.27 -8.23 39.86
CA ALA A 379 -80.06 -8.18 40.66
C ALA A 379 -80.04 -9.24 41.78
N ARG A 380 -78.82 -9.62 42.18
CA ARG A 380 -78.56 -10.60 43.25
C ARG A 380 -77.56 -10.04 44.28
N GLY A 381 -77.51 -10.67 45.46
CA GLY A 381 -76.50 -10.40 46.49
C GLY A 381 -76.40 -8.93 46.89
N ALA A 382 -75.17 -8.43 47.03
CA ALA A 382 -74.91 -7.05 47.45
C ALA A 382 -75.31 -6.02 46.38
N GLY A 383 -75.37 -6.40 45.10
CA GLY A 383 -75.90 -5.58 44.00
C GLY A 383 -77.38 -5.25 44.18
N LEU A 384 -78.21 -6.22 44.60
CA LEU A 384 -79.63 -6.02 44.90
C LEU A 384 -79.86 -5.11 46.12
N GLU A 385 -79.07 -5.29 47.18
CA GLU A 385 -79.12 -4.43 48.36
C GLU A 385 -78.78 -2.98 48.01
N ARG A 386 -77.77 -2.77 47.16
CA ARG A 386 -77.39 -1.45 46.65
C ARG A 386 -78.50 -0.83 45.79
N ALA A 387 -79.10 -1.59 44.88
CA ALA A 387 -80.21 -1.11 44.05
C ALA A 387 -81.42 -0.66 44.90
N ARG A 388 -81.80 -1.45 45.92
CA ARG A 388 -82.88 -1.10 46.86
C ARG A 388 -82.57 0.15 47.69
N LYS A 389 -81.35 0.25 48.21
CA LYS A 389 -80.91 1.39 49.02
C LYS A 389 -80.94 2.71 48.23
N LEU A 390 -80.60 2.63 46.94
CA LEU A 390 -80.61 3.78 46.03
C LEU A 390 -81.96 4.03 45.36
N GLY A 391 -82.97 3.20 45.64
CA GLY A 391 -84.31 3.31 45.06
C GLY A 391 -84.35 3.04 43.55
N ILE A 392 -83.36 2.36 42.98
CA ILE A 392 -83.29 2.13 41.54
C ILE A 392 -84.32 1.07 41.14
N HIS A 393 -85.09 1.37 40.10
CA HIS A 393 -86.02 0.44 39.46
C HIS A 393 -85.59 0.18 38.01
N SER A 394 -85.71 1.11 37.08
CA SER A 394 -85.23 0.85 35.71
C SER A 394 -83.75 1.18 35.49
N SER A 395 -83.08 0.43 34.63
CA SER A 395 -81.67 0.67 34.28
C SER A 395 -81.39 0.35 32.80
N LEU A 396 -80.66 1.25 32.13
CA LEU A 396 -80.18 1.11 30.76
C LEU A 396 -78.66 1.07 30.78
N ARG A 397 -78.08 0.03 30.19
CA ARG A 397 -76.66 -0.31 30.29
C ARG A 397 -76.07 -0.46 28.91
N THR A 398 -74.98 0.24 28.65
CA THR A 398 -74.25 0.15 27.37
C THR A 398 -72.78 -0.18 27.63
N PRO A 399 -72.26 -1.24 27.00
CA PRO A 399 -70.83 -1.49 26.94
C PRO A 399 -70.10 -0.34 26.22
N ILE A 400 -68.88 -0.03 26.65
CA ILE A 400 -67.96 0.91 26.02
C ILE A 400 -66.65 0.17 25.77
N SER A 401 -66.18 0.21 24.52
CA SER A 401 -64.89 -0.34 24.10
C SER A 401 -63.89 0.79 23.88
N ILE A 402 -62.68 0.61 24.40
CA ILE A 402 -61.54 1.52 24.18
C ILE A 402 -60.46 0.72 23.44
N GLY A 403 -60.13 1.11 22.21
CA GLY A 403 -59.00 0.55 21.45
C GLY A 403 -59.10 -0.92 21.01
N GLY A 404 -60.27 -1.57 21.06
CA GLY A 404 -60.39 -3.00 20.76
C GLY A 404 -61.82 -3.52 20.58
N ALA A 405 -61.94 -4.85 20.42
CA ALA A 405 -63.20 -5.57 20.17
C ALA A 405 -63.92 -6.03 21.45
N GLU A 406 -63.38 -5.76 22.64
CA GLU A 406 -63.98 -6.11 23.93
C GLU A 406 -64.42 -4.86 24.69
N ALA A 407 -65.44 -4.96 25.54
CA ALA A 407 -65.89 -3.86 26.38
C ALA A 407 -65.07 -3.79 27.66
N THR A 408 -64.30 -2.71 27.81
CA THR A 408 -63.46 -2.45 28.98
C THR A 408 -64.18 -1.59 30.02
N LEU A 409 -65.26 -0.94 29.62
CA LEU A 409 -66.10 -0.09 30.47
C LEU A 409 -67.58 -0.38 30.20
N VAL A 410 -68.44 -0.05 31.16
CA VAL A 410 -69.90 -0.03 31.00
C VAL A 410 -70.48 1.24 31.59
N LEU A 411 -71.27 1.95 30.78
CA LEU A 411 -72.06 3.10 31.20
C LEU A 411 -73.47 2.64 31.54
N ILE A 412 -73.90 2.95 32.76
CA ILE A 412 -75.19 2.56 33.31
C ILE A 412 -75.95 3.82 33.69
N VAL A 413 -77.10 4.05 33.07
CA VAL A 413 -78.05 5.11 33.47
C VAL A 413 -79.29 4.48 34.08
N SER A 414 -79.80 5.07 35.16
CA SER A 414 -80.78 4.43 36.04
C SER A 414 -81.84 5.41 36.51
N TRP A 415 -83.04 4.89 36.75
CA TRP A 415 -84.21 5.65 37.21
C TRP A 415 -84.75 5.11 38.54
N ASP A 416 -85.33 5.99 39.34
CA ASP A 416 -85.96 5.66 40.62
C ASP A 416 -87.38 5.05 40.49
N ARG A 417 -87.81 4.85 39.24
CA ARG A 417 -89.14 4.38 38.85
C ARG A 417 -89.05 3.40 37.70
N VAL A 418 -90.10 2.60 37.54
CA VAL A 418 -90.26 1.72 36.38
C VAL A 418 -90.64 2.56 35.16
N ILE A 419 -89.81 2.53 34.10
CA ILE A 419 -90.07 3.18 32.81
C ILE A 419 -90.42 2.14 31.75
N ALA A 420 -91.11 2.58 30.69
CA ALA A 420 -91.34 1.74 29.52
C ALA A 420 -90.03 1.45 28.76
N ALA A 421 -89.99 0.33 28.05
CA ALA A 421 -88.83 -0.04 27.24
C ALA A 421 -88.46 1.09 26.25
N PRO A 422 -87.18 1.52 26.19
CA PRO A 422 -86.74 2.56 25.28
C PRO A 422 -87.00 2.17 23.82
N ASP A 423 -87.43 3.14 23.00
CA ASP A 423 -87.61 2.92 21.58
C ASP A 423 -86.25 2.74 20.85
N PRO A 424 -86.25 2.19 19.61
CA PRO A 424 -85.01 1.95 18.86
C PRO A 424 -84.14 3.20 18.63
N SER A 425 -84.73 4.40 18.57
CA SER A 425 -83.98 5.64 18.39
C SER A 425 -83.23 6.04 19.66
N THR A 426 -83.82 5.79 20.83
CA THR A 426 -83.17 5.99 22.14
C THR A 426 -82.02 5.01 22.35
N LEU A 427 -82.18 3.74 21.97
CA LEU A 427 -81.10 2.74 22.01
C LEU A 427 -79.95 3.12 21.04
N ALA A 428 -80.28 3.57 19.83
CA ALA A 428 -79.27 4.04 18.88
C ALA A 428 -78.50 5.28 19.39
N LEU A 429 -79.17 6.18 20.13
CA LEU A 429 -78.52 7.31 20.78
C LEU A 429 -77.59 6.86 21.92
N MET A 430 -78.01 5.91 22.76
CA MET A 430 -77.20 5.35 23.85
C MET A 430 -75.90 4.71 23.33
N ARG A 431 -75.98 3.91 22.26
CA ARG A 431 -74.79 3.31 21.64
C ARG A 431 -73.81 4.36 21.13
N ARG A 432 -74.30 5.36 20.41
CA ARG A 432 -73.46 6.44 19.88
C ARG A 432 -72.84 7.30 20.98
N PHE A 433 -73.56 7.51 22.09
CA PHE A 433 -73.02 8.18 23.27
C PHE A 433 -71.87 7.37 23.89
N ALA A 434 -72.05 6.05 24.01
CA ALA A 434 -71.04 5.12 24.49
C ALA A 434 -69.76 5.17 23.65
N ASP A 435 -69.89 5.14 22.31
CA ASP A 435 -68.76 5.22 21.39
C ASP A 435 -67.97 6.53 21.55
N GLN A 436 -68.66 7.66 21.75
CA GLN A 436 -68.03 8.97 21.97
C GLN A 436 -67.33 9.06 23.34
N ALA A 437 -67.93 8.48 24.39
CA ALA A 437 -67.33 8.41 25.72
C ALA A 437 -66.04 7.56 25.69
N GLY A 438 -66.03 6.43 24.98
CA GLY A 438 -64.84 5.61 24.77
C GLY A 438 -63.71 6.36 24.06
N PHE A 439 -64.03 7.09 22.99
CA PHE A 439 -63.05 7.91 22.27
C PHE A 439 -62.47 9.04 23.13
N ALA A 440 -63.29 9.71 23.95
CA ALA A 440 -62.81 10.78 24.83
C ALA A 440 -61.80 10.27 25.86
N LEU A 441 -62.06 9.10 26.47
CA LEU A 441 -61.15 8.46 27.42
C LEU A 441 -59.84 8.00 26.76
N GLU A 442 -59.90 7.48 25.54
CA GLU A 442 -58.70 7.10 24.75
C GLU A 442 -57.78 8.31 24.47
N GLN A 443 -58.36 9.48 24.17
CA GLN A 443 -57.59 10.70 23.90
C GLN A 443 -56.84 11.22 25.14
N VAL A 444 -57.44 11.10 26.33
CA VAL A 444 -56.78 11.49 27.60
C VAL A 444 -55.57 10.59 27.86
N GLU A 445 -55.72 9.27 27.70
CA GLU A 445 -54.61 8.31 27.85
C GLU A 445 -53.49 8.55 26.81
N ARG A 446 -53.87 8.83 25.55
CA ARG A 446 -52.90 9.13 24.48
C ARG A 446 -52.08 10.39 24.75
N ARG A 447 -52.69 11.47 25.24
CA ARG A 447 -51.97 12.71 25.58
C ARG A 447 -50.98 12.52 26.73
N ARG A 448 -51.36 11.74 27.74
CA ARG A 448 -50.46 11.35 28.83
C ARG A 448 -49.24 10.59 28.30
N ALA A 449 -49.46 9.59 27.46
CA ALA A 449 -48.37 8.83 26.84
C ALA A 449 -47.45 9.70 25.96
N GLN A 450 -48.01 10.65 25.21
CA GLN A 450 -47.22 11.60 24.41
C GLN A 450 -46.38 12.54 25.27
N THR A 451 -46.89 12.99 26.41
CA THR A 451 -46.16 13.87 27.33
C THR A 451 -44.99 13.13 27.99
N GLU A 452 -45.21 11.89 28.46
CA GLU A 452 -44.14 11.04 28.98
C GLU A 452 -43.08 10.71 27.93
N ALA A 453 -43.49 10.47 26.67
CA ALA A 453 -42.58 10.25 25.56
C ALA A 453 -41.75 11.50 25.24
N ALA A 454 -42.33 12.69 25.31
CA ALA A 454 -41.62 13.96 25.09
C ALA A 454 -40.56 14.21 26.18
N ILE A 455 -40.86 13.91 27.45
CA ILE A 455 -39.88 14.03 28.55
C ILE A 455 -38.72 13.06 28.33
N ARG A 456 -38.98 11.79 28.02
CA ARG A 456 -37.91 10.81 27.72
C ARG A 456 -37.09 11.18 26.50
N ALA A 457 -37.72 11.78 25.47
CA ALA A 457 -37.01 12.27 24.29
C ALA A 457 -36.08 13.44 24.63
N ASP A 458 -36.49 14.35 25.53
CA ASP A 458 -35.64 15.46 25.98
C ASP A 458 -34.44 14.98 26.81
N GLU A 459 -34.65 14.05 27.76
CA GLU A 459 -33.56 13.42 28.52
C GLU A 459 -32.56 12.70 27.59
N THR A 460 -33.07 11.96 26.60
CA THR A 460 -32.23 11.26 25.61
C THR A 460 -31.43 12.25 24.76
N ARG A 461 -32.04 13.35 24.31
CA ARG A 461 -31.37 14.40 23.52
C ARG A 461 -30.24 15.05 24.31
N ARG A 462 -30.48 15.45 25.57
CA ARG A 462 -29.44 16.04 26.42
C ARG A 462 -28.27 15.07 26.64
N LEU A 463 -28.55 13.77 26.80
CA LEU A 463 -27.50 12.77 26.96
C LEU A 463 -26.67 12.61 25.68
N GLN A 464 -27.32 12.61 24.52
CA GLN A 464 -26.65 12.57 23.22
C GLN A 464 -25.75 13.80 23.00
N GLU A 465 -26.17 15.00 23.44
CA GLU A 465 -25.36 16.22 23.36
C GLU A 465 -24.07 16.11 24.19
N VAL A 466 -24.17 15.67 25.45
CA VAL A 466 -22.99 15.46 26.32
C VAL A 466 -22.06 14.39 25.75
N THR A 467 -22.60 13.25 25.30
CA THR A 467 -21.79 12.19 24.68
C THR A 467 -21.10 12.67 23.40
N ALA A 468 -21.76 13.49 22.58
CA ALA A 468 -21.18 14.08 21.37
C ALA A 468 -20.04 15.06 21.71
N ALA A 469 -20.24 15.94 22.69
CA ALA A 469 -19.21 16.89 23.13
C ALA A 469 -17.98 16.16 23.70
N LEU A 470 -18.18 15.17 24.58
CA LEU A 470 -17.11 14.34 25.14
C LEU A 470 -16.38 13.48 24.09
N SER A 471 -17.02 13.19 22.95
CA SER A 471 -16.37 12.46 21.85
C SER A 471 -15.44 13.32 21.01
N LEU A 472 -15.65 14.65 20.99
CA LEU A 472 -14.80 15.62 20.30
C LEU A 472 -13.63 16.08 21.16
N ALA A 473 -13.76 16.01 22.48
CA ALA A 473 -12.71 16.33 23.43
C ALA A 473 -11.50 15.40 23.24
N SER A 474 -10.31 15.98 23.09
CA SER A 474 -9.09 15.28 22.68
C SER A 474 -8.06 15.12 23.81
N THR A 475 -8.16 15.96 24.83
CA THR A 475 -7.27 15.96 26.00
C THR A 475 -8.07 15.77 27.30
N ALA A 476 -7.39 15.35 28.37
CA ALA A 476 -8.01 15.26 29.69
C ALA A 476 -8.57 16.62 30.18
N THR A 477 -7.95 17.73 29.79
CA THR A 477 -8.44 19.09 30.05
C THR A 477 -9.72 19.38 29.27
N ASP A 478 -9.75 19.12 27.96
CA ASP A 478 -10.96 19.32 27.13
C ASP A 478 -12.16 18.54 27.69
N VAL A 479 -11.92 17.29 28.10
CA VAL A 479 -12.94 16.41 28.69
C VAL A 479 -13.42 16.98 30.03
N SER A 480 -12.51 17.49 30.85
CA SER A 480 -12.82 18.07 32.17
C SER A 480 -13.61 19.38 32.03
N ASP A 481 -13.23 20.26 31.11
CA ASP A 481 -13.93 21.52 30.81
C ASP A 481 -15.35 21.24 30.31
N THR A 482 -15.48 20.35 29.32
CA THR A 482 -16.79 19.92 28.79
C THR A 482 -17.67 19.35 29.90
N CYS A 483 -17.10 18.51 30.76
CA CYS A 483 -17.83 17.95 31.89
C CYS A 483 -18.34 19.03 32.85
N LEU A 484 -17.46 19.96 33.19
CA LEU A 484 -17.74 21.02 34.13
C LEU A 484 -18.81 21.99 33.60
N GLU A 485 -18.73 22.40 32.33
CA GLU A 485 -19.73 23.25 31.68
C GLU A 485 -21.13 22.61 31.69
N HIS A 486 -21.24 21.34 31.29
CA HIS A 486 -22.51 20.64 31.26
C HIS A 486 -23.07 20.37 32.66
N ALA A 487 -22.21 20.06 33.63
CA ALA A 487 -22.63 19.85 35.01
C ALA A 487 -23.12 21.16 35.67
N LEU A 488 -22.41 22.27 35.49
CA LEU A 488 -22.80 23.59 35.99
C LEU A 488 -24.16 24.02 35.40
N SER A 489 -24.31 23.92 34.08
CA SER A 489 -25.57 24.29 33.41
C SER A 489 -26.75 23.41 33.81
N ALA A 490 -26.52 22.14 34.16
CA ALA A 490 -27.61 21.21 34.46
C ALA A 490 -28.33 21.52 35.78
N VAL A 491 -27.57 21.96 36.80
CA VAL A 491 -28.11 22.25 38.13
C VAL A 491 -28.09 23.74 38.49
N GLY A 492 -27.53 24.58 37.62
CA GLY A 492 -27.41 26.02 37.86
C GLY A 492 -26.43 26.34 38.98
N ALA A 493 -25.34 25.57 39.10
CA ALA A 493 -24.25 25.87 40.02
C ALA A 493 -23.42 27.05 39.50
N GLU A 494 -22.96 27.92 40.39
CA GLU A 494 -22.25 29.15 40.01
C GLU A 494 -20.73 28.96 39.85
N ALA A 495 -20.16 27.93 40.46
CA ALA A 495 -18.74 27.59 40.34
C ALA A 495 -18.49 26.09 40.49
N GLY A 496 -17.35 25.62 40.00
CA GLY A 496 -16.92 24.25 40.15
C GLY A 496 -15.51 24.00 39.61
N PHE A 497 -14.98 22.82 39.89
CA PHE A 497 -13.67 22.39 39.40
C PHE A 497 -13.59 20.86 39.31
N VAL A 498 -12.65 20.37 38.50
CA VAL A 498 -12.34 18.94 38.35
C VAL A 498 -10.95 18.67 38.90
N ILE A 499 -10.86 17.63 39.73
CA ILE A 499 -9.60 17.15 40.32
C ILE A 499 -9.31 15.76 39.79
N LEU A 500 -8.05 15.51 39.41
CA LEU A 500 -7.54 14.17 39.13
C LEU A 500 -6.55 13.73 40.21
N SER A 501 -6.65 12.48 40.66
CA SER A 501 -5.73 11.89 41.62
C SER A 501 -4.60 11.15 40.91
N SER A 502 -3.35 11.46 41.26
CA SER A 502 -2.18 10.67 40.86
C SER A 502 -1.89 9.61 41.93
N PRO A 503 -1.66 8.33 41.56
CA PRO A 503 -1.32 7.28 42.52
C PRO A 503 0.01 7.51 43.25
N GLU A 504 0.86 8.42 42.78
CA GLU A 504 2.21 8.68 43.32
C GLU A 504 2.30 9.97 44.14
N ARG A 505 1.30 10.87 44.07
CA ARG A 505 1.30 12.15 44.80
C ARG A 505 0.24 12.16 45.89
N ILE A 506 0.61 12.73 47.04
CA ILE A 506 -0.31 12.98 48.18
C ILE A 506 -1.16 14.25 47.91
N THR A 507 -0.74 15.09 46.96
CA THR A 507 -1.40 16.34 46.56
C THR A 507 -2.36 16.11 45.40
N VAL A 508 -3.38 16.97 45.30
CA VAL A 508 -4.39 16.97 44.25
C VAL A 508 -4.09 18.02 43.19
N ASP A 509 -4.25 17.65 41.92
CA ASP A 509 -4.08 18.56 40.79
C ASP A 509 -5.47 18.96 40.25
N ILE A 510 -5.79 20.26 40.35
CA ILE A 510 -7.00 20.84 39.76
C ILE A 510 -6.71 21.05 38.26
N VAL A 511 -7.41 20.31 37.40
CA VAL A 511 -7.16 20.30 35.95
C VAL A 511 -8.09 21.21 35.15
N SER A 512 -9.22 21.59 35.74
CA SER A 512 -10.21 22.49 35.14
C SER A 512 -11.01 23.18 36.24
N HIS A 513 -11.39 24.44 36.03
CA HIS A 513 -12.24 25.20 36.94
C HIS A 513 -13.04 26.27 36.21
N ILE A 514 -14.22 26.60 36.74
CA ILE A 514 -15.09 27.67 36.27
C ILE A 514 -15.67 28.36 37.52
N GLY A 515 -15.71 29.70 37.52
CA GLY A 515 -16.36 30.49 38.59
C GLY A 515 -15.53 30.72 39.86
N TYR A 516 -14.30 30.21 39.93
CA TYR A 516 -13.32 30.42 40.99
C TYR A 516 -12.21 31.39 40.57
N SER A 517 -11.71 32.20 41.51
CA SER A 517 -10.49 33.00 41.37
C SER A 517 -9.22 32.20 41.69
N ASP A 518 -8.06 32.67 41.22
CA ASP A 518 -6.76 32.00 41.44
C ASP A 518 -6.43 31.82 42.92
N ASP A 519 -6.77 32.81 43.77
CA ASP A 519 -6.57 32.74 45.22
C ASP A 519 -7.44 31.66 45.88
N GLU A 520 -8.69 31.51 45.42
CA GLU A 520 -9.61 30.47 45.90
C GLU A 520 -9.16 29.07 45.46
N LEU A 521 -8.64 28.93 44.23
CA LEU A 521 -8.07 27.66 43.74
C LEU A 521 -6.80 27.28 44.48
N ALA A 522 -5.93 28.25 44.77
CA ALA A 522 -4.75 28.03 45.58
C ALA A 522 -5.11 27.58 47.01
N HIS A 523 -6.23 28.05 47.55
CA HIS A 523 -6.75 27.57 48.83
C HIS A 523 -7.26 26.12 48.74
N TRP A 524 -8.04 25.80 47.71
CA TRP A 524 -8.53 24.43 47.48
C TRP A 524 -7.40 23.43 47.21
N GLY A 525 -6.35 23.83 46.49
CA GLY A 525 -5.18 22.99 46.18
C GLY A 525 -4.26 22.70 47.37
N GLN A 526 -4.46 23.34 48.53
CA GLN A 526 -3.68 23.07 49.75
C GLN A 526 -4.14 21.83 50.51
N PHE A 527 -5.38 21.38 50.27
CA PHE A 527 -5.93 20.20 50.94
C PHE A 527 -5.39 18.90 50.32
N ALA A 528 -4.89 17.99 51.16
CA ALA A 528 -4.45 16.66 50.74
C ALA A 528 -5.64 15.69 50.57
N LEU A 529 -5.39 14.53 49.95
CA LEU A 529 -6.42 13.51 49.71
C LEU A 529 -7.01 12.88 51.00
N ASP A 530 -6.35 13.05 52.16
CA ASP A 530 -6.83 12.61 53.47
C ASP A 530 -7.53 13.71 54.28
N ALA A 531 -7.63 14.94 53.74
CA ALA A 531 -8.31 16.05 54.38
C ALA A 531 -9.82 15.87 54.38
N ASP A 532 -10.49 16.38 55.41
CA ASP A 532 -11.94 16.27 55.55
C ASP A 532 -12.69 17.36 54.77
N VAL A 533 -12.58 17.29 53.44
CA VAL A 533 -13.23 18.18 52.47
C VAL A 533 -14.08 17.37 51.47
N PRO A 534 -15.11 17.97 50.85
CA PRO A 534 -16.10 17.22 50.07
C PRO A 534 -15.52 16.36 48.95
N PHE A 535 -14.56 16.89 48.16
CA PHE A 535 -13.96 16.14 47.05
C PHE A 535 -13.07 14.99 47.53
N ALA A 536 -12.30 15.18 48.62
CA ALA A 536 -11.42 14.15 49.16
C ALA A 536 -12.24 12.99 49.74
N ARG A 537 -13.34 13.30 50.43
CA ARG A 537 -14.29 12.31 50.93
C ARG A 537 -14.95 11.54 49.79
N ALA A 538 -15.38 12.22 48.72
CA ALA A 538 -15.94 11.57 47.53
C ALA A 538 -14.92 10.64 46.85
N ILE A 539 -13.65 11.05 46.74
CA ILE A 539 -12.58 10.21 46.18
C ILE A 539 -12.34 8.97 47.04
N ALA A 540 -12.31 9.14 48.36
CA ALA A 540 -12.02 8.07 49.31
C ALA A 540 -13.17 7.06 49.46
N SER A 541 -14.43 7.52 49.54
CA SER A 541 -15.60 6.65 49.65
C SER A 541 -16.00 6.03 48.31
N GLY A 542 -15.77 6.75 47.21
CA GLY A 542 -16.36 6.43 45.92
C GLY A 542 -17.86 6.73 45.85
N ASP A 543 -18.42 7.44 46.81
CA ASP A 543 -19.83 7.82 46.83
C ASP A 543 -20.01 9.34 46.67
N PRO A 544 -21.07 9.80 45.99
CA PRO A 544 -21.42 11.23 45.92
C PRO A 544 -21.57 11.85 47.31
N VAL A 545 -21.00 13.05 47.48
CA VAL A 545 -21.16 13.87 48.69
C VAL A 545 -22.07 15.04 48.36
N TRP A 546 -23.21 15.11 49.04
CA TRP A 546 -24.19 16.18 48.92
C TRP A 546 -24.20 16.97 50.22
N ALA A 547 -23.78 18.25 50.17
CA ALA A 547 -23.82 19.16 51.31
C ALA A 547 -24.53 20.44 50.87
N LEU A 548 -25.85 20.38 50.73
CA LEU A 548 -26.66 21.41 50.07
C LEU A 548 -27.19 22.48 51.05
N THR A 549 -26.89 22.32 52.33
CA THR A 549 -27.26 23.25 53.40
C THR A 549 -26.04 23.68 54.22
N LEU A 550 -26.11 24.87 54.83
CA LEU A 550 -25.06 25.39 55.71
C LEU A 550 -24.74 24.43 56.88
N ALA A 551 -25.74 23.71 57.40
CA ALA A 551 -25.54 22.76 58.49
C ALA A 551 -24.73 21.52 58.04
N GLU A 552 -24.92 21.05 56.82
CA GLU A 552 -24.16 19.94 56.23
C GLU A 552 -22.74 20.36 55.86
N MET A 553 -22.57 21.61 55.37
CA MET A 553 -21.26 22.18 55.03
C MET A 553 -20.38 22.44 56.26
N ALA A 554 -20.97 22.87 57.38
CA ALA A 554 -20.24 23.13 58.63
C ALA A 554 -19.54 21.88 59.20
N GLY A 555 -19.88 20.68 58.71
CA GLY A 555 -19.21 19.43 59.06
C GLY A 555 -17.89 19.16 58.32
N PHE A 556 -17.45 20.03 57.41
CA PHE A 556 -16.19 19.89 56.66
C PHE A 556 -15.17 20.95 57.07
N ALA A 557 -13.88 20.63 56.94
CA ALA A 557 -12.77 21.52 57.32
C ALA A 557 -12.75 22.86 56.54
N ALA A 558 -13.40 22.92 55.38
CA ALA A 558 -13.52 24.12 54.55
C ALA A 558 -14.76 24.99 54.88
N GLY A 559 -15.65 24.54 55.76
CA GLY A 559 -17.03 25.06 55.92
C GLY A 559 -17.17 26.53 56.37
N GLU A 560 -16.12 27.15 56.89
CA GLU A 560 -16.14 28.54 57.38
C GLU A 560 -15.41 29.55 56.46
N SER A 561 -14.75 29.09 55.39
CA SER A 561 -13.79 29.92 54.62
C SER A 561 -14.35 30.49 53.30
N PHE A 562 -15.54 30.08 52.88
CA PHE A 562 -16.14 30.47 51.59
C PHE A 562 -17.53 31.09 51.77
N THR A 563 -17.96 31.94 50.83
CA THR A 563 -19.32 32.51 50.79
C THR A 563 -20.39 31.52 50.28
N ASP A 564 -20.04 30.25 50.25
CA ASP A 564 -20.82 29.19 49.63
C ASP A 564 -21.95 28.74 50.56
N GLN A 565 -23.07 28.32 49.96
CA GLN A 565 -24.25 27.85 50.68
C GLN A 565 -24.66 26.42 50.30
N GLY A 566 -23.93 25.79 49.37
CA GLY A 566 -24.02 24.36 49.08
C GLY A 566 -22.82 23.85 48.29
N TRP A 567 -22.44 22.59 48.52
CA TRP A 567 -21.43 21.84 47.77
C TRP A 567 -21.94 20.49 47.31
N VAL A 568 -21.47 20.08 46.14
CA VAL A 568 -21.63 18.73 45.61
C VAL A 568 -20.27 18.24 45.14
N ALA A 569 -19.87 17.05 45.59
CA ALA A 569 -18.69 16.39 45.09
C ALA A 569 -19.03 14.99 44.57
N LEU A 570 -18.72 14.75 43.31
CA LEU A 570 -19.08 13.53 42.59
C LEU A 570 -17.81 12.79 42.17
N PRO A 571 -17.64 11.52 42.54
CA PRO A 571 -16.42 10.78 42.23
C PRO A 571 -16.36 10.39 40.74
N LEU A 572 -15.21 10.61 40.11
CA LEU A 572 -14.92 10.16 38.75
C LEU A 572 -14.57 8.67 38.78
N ARG A 573 -15.60 7.83 38.72
CA ARG A 573 -15.48 6.36 38.86
C ARG A 573 -15.35 5.67 37.53
N THR A 574 -14.41 4.73 37.47
CA THR A 574 -14.25 3.81 36.36
C THR A 574 -14.14 2.38 36.88
N ALA A 575 -14.17 1.39 35.99
CA ALA A 575 -13.88 -0.01 36.36
C ALA A 575 -12.48 -0.18 36.96
N ALA A 576 -11.54 0.73 36.67
CA ALA A 576 -10.18 0.72 37.18
C ALA A 576 -10.02 1.42 38.54
N GLY A 577 -11.08 2.01 39.10
CA GLY A 577 -11.09 2.73 40.38
C GLY A 577 -11.57 4.18 40.28
N VAL A 578 -11.52 4.90 41.41
CA VAL A 578 -11.81 6.34 41.50
C VAL A 578 -10.57 7.12 41.09
N ARG A 579 -10.69 7.96 40.07
CA ARG A 579 -9.55 8.70 39.47
C ARG A 579 -9.53 10.19 39.82
N GLY A 580 -10.52 10.66 40.55
CA GLY A 580 -10.72 12.08 40.81
C GLY A 580 -12.13 12.39 41.26
N ALA A 581 -12.48 13.67 41.31
CA ALA A 581 -13.83 14.13 41.59
C ALA A 581 -14.16 15.43 40.84
N LEU A 582 -15.44 15.58 40.50
CA LEU A 582 -16.05 16.84 40.10
C LEU A 582 -16.61 17.52 41.34
N HIS A 583 -16.24 18.78 41.58
CA HIS A 583 -16.76 19.61 42.65
C HIS A 583 -17.61 20.73 42.06
N LEU A 584 -18.81 20.94 42.60
CA LEU A 584 -19.74 22.00 42.24
C LEU A 584 -20.14 22.78 43.48
N THR A 585 -20.35 24.08 43.30
CA THR A 585 -20.57 25.04 44.36
C THR A 585 -21.78 25.89 44.06
N PHE A 586 -22.61 26.07 45.10
CA PHE A 586 -23.82 26.88 45.06
C PHE A 586 -23.68 28.07 46.00
N ARG A 587 -23.92 29.28 45.51
CA ARG A 587 -23.88 30.51 46.34
C ARG A 587 -25.18 30.77 47.10
N HIS A 588 -26.21 29.99 46.79
CA HIS A 588 -27.52 30.01 47.42
C HIS A 588 -27.95 28.59 47.78
N PRO A 589 -28.77 28.40 48.85
CA PRO A 589 -29.26 27.07 49.21
C PRO A 589 -30.13 26.51 48.09
N ARG A 590 -29.90 25.25 47.74
CA ARG A 590 -30.56 24.58 46.61
C ARG A 590 -31.06 23.22 47.07
N ASP A 591 -32.33 22.92 46.79
CA ASP A 591 -32.84 21.55 46.90
C ASP A 591 -32.79 20.92 45.49
N LEU A 592 -31.99 19.87 45.34
CA LEU A 592 -31.83 19.16 44.07
C LEU A 592 -32.80 17.98 44.05
N SER A 593 -33.63 17.93 43.00
CA SER A 593 -34.55 16.82 42.75
C SER A 593 -33.81 15.50 42.50
N ASP A 594 -34.47 14.37 42.73
CA ASP A 594 -33.92 13.04 42.40
C ASP A 594 -33.60 12.88 40.90
N SER A 595 -34.23 13.68 40.03
CA SER A 595 -33.91 13.73 38.60
C SER A 595 -32.59 14.46 38.33
N GLU A 596 -32.34 15.58 39.01
CA GLU A 596 -31.09 16.35 38.87
C GLU A 596 -29.88 15.58 39.42
N LYS A 597 -30.05 14.88 40.55
CA LYS A 597 -28.99 14.04 41.13
C LYS A 597 -28.60 12.89 40.20
N ARG A 598 -29.58 12.14 39.68
CA ARG A 598 -29.34 11.04 38.72
C ARG A 598 -28.71 11.53 37.43
N TRP A 599 -29.10 12.71 36.97
CA TRP A 599 -28.51 13.34 35.79
C TRP A 599 -27.03 13.69 36.01
N LEU A 600 -26.69 14.36 37.12
CA LEU A 600 -25.31 14.68 37.48
C LEU A 600 -24.41 13.44 37.59
N GLU A 601 -24.90 12.38 38.26
CA GLU A 601 -24.17 11.11 38.34
C GLU A 601 -23.94 10.49 36.95
N THR A 602 -24.90 10.60 36.04
CA THR A 602 -24.78 10.10 34.66
C THR A 602 -23.73 10.87 33.87
N VAL A 603 -23.74 12.21 33.97
CA VAL A 603 -22.74 13.08 33.33
C VAL A 603 -21.35 12.75 33.86
N VAL A 604 -21.16 12.70 35.18
CA VAL A 604 -19.86 12.40 35.80
C VAL A 604 -19.36 11.00 35.43
N SER A 605 -20.25 10.01 35.31
CA SER A 605 -19.89 8.67 34.84
C SER A 605 -19.39 8.68 33.38
N GLN A 606 -20.07 9.40 32.49
CA GLN A 606 -19.64 9.59 31.09
C GLN A 606 -18.27 10.31 31.03
N CYS A 607 -18.08 11.35 31.84
CA CYS A 607 -16.81 12.07 31.92
C CYS A 607 -15.68 11.18 32.42
N ALA A 608 -15.91 10.39 33.47
CA ALA A 608 -14.91 9.46 34.00
C ALA A 608 -14.46 8.43 32.95
N GLN A 609 -15.39 7.92 32.14
CA GLN A 609 -15.07 7.02 31.03
C GLN A 609 -14.28 7.73 29.91
N ALA A 610 -14.65 8.97 29.57
CA ALA A 610 -13.93 9.76 28.57
C ALA A 610 -12.49 10.10 29.02
N LEU A 611 -12.30 10.44 30.30
CA LEU A 611 -10.98 10.69 30.89
C LEU A 611 -10.09 9.43 30.86
N GLU A 612 -10.64 8.27 31.21
CA GLU A 612 -9.88 7.01 31.14
C GLU A 612 -9.52 6.63 29.71
N ARG A 613 -10.41 6.87 28.74
CA ARG A 613 -10.09 6.71 27.31
C ARG A 613 -8.96 7.62 26.86
N SER A 614 -9.00 8.91 27.22
CA SER A 614 -7.92 9.86 26.90
C SER A 614 -6.60 9.38 27.48
N ARG A 615 -6.59 8.98 28.76
CA ARG A 615 -5.39 8.48 29.44
C ARG A 615 -4.81 7.22 28.78
N LEU A 616 -5.67 6.26 28.41
CA LEU A 616 -5.25 5.04 27.72
C LEU A 616 -4.70 5.36 26.34
N PHE A 617 -5.31 6.28 25.61
CA PHE A 617 -4.83 6.74 24.31
C PHE A 617 -3.46 7.42 24.43
N ASP A 618 -3.27 8.30 25.42
CA ASP A 618 -1.97 8.96 25.65
C ASP A 618 -0.86 7.96 26.00
N ALA A 619 -1.18 6.95 26.82
CA ALA A 619 -0.26 5.86 27.15
C ALA A 619 0.08 5.00 25.92
N GLU A 620 -0.91 4.67 25.09
CA GLU A 620 -0.70 3.95 23.82
C GLU A 620 0.18 4.76 22.86
N GLN A 621 -0.09 6.06 22.71
CA GLN A 621 0.70 6.96 21.86
C GLN A 621 2.16 7.06 22.33
N LEU A 622 2.40 7.15 23.63
CA LEU A 622 3.76 7.15 24.18
C LEU A 622 4.49 5.83 23.87
N LEU A 623 3.84 4.69 24.09
CA LEU A 623 4.40 3.38 23.76
C LEU A 623 4.67 3.23 22.27
N ARG A 624 3.75 3.72 21.42
CA ARG A 624 3.90 3.71 19.96
C ARG A 624 5.08 4.55 19.51
N ARG A 625 5.19 5.80 19.99
CA ARG A 625 6.35 6.67 19.70
C ARG A 625 7.67 6.01 20.13
N ARG A 626 7.72 5.40 21.31
CA ARG A 626 8.90 4.64 21.78
C ARG A 626 9.22 3.45 20.89
N SER A 627 8.21 2.71 20.43
CA SER A 627 8.38 1.57 19.53
C SER A 627 8.87 1.99 18.13
N GLU A 628 8.26 3.02 17.54
CA GLU A 628 8.69 3.60 16.26
C GLU A 628 10.14 4.09 16.35
N ARG A 629 10.53 4.71 17.48
CA ARG A 629 11.90 5.14 17.72
C ARG A 629 12.89 3.96 17.80
N LEU A 630 12.54 2.90 18.54
CA LEU A 630 13.34 1.67 18.60
C LEU A 630 13.51 1.04 17.22
N GLN A 631 12.45 1.02 16.40
CA GLN A 631 12.51 0.51 15.02
C GLN A 631 13.40 1.39 14.13
N SER A 632 13.25 2.71 14.19
CA SER A 632 14.09 3.67 13.45
C SER A 632 15.57 3.50 13.79
N MET A 633 15.90 3.41 15.08
CA MET A 633 17.27 3.21 15.53
C MET A 633 17.82 1.85 15.06
N THR A 634 17.01 0.78 15.12
CA THR A 634 17.43 -0.55 14.62
C THR A 634 17.71 -0.52 13.12
N ALA A 635 16.91 0.21 12.34
CA ALA A 635 17.11 0.37 10.90
C ALA A 635 18.39 1.18 10.61
N ALA A 636 18.59 2.30 11.30
CA ALA A 636 19.78 3.15 11.12
C ALA A 636 21.07 2.40 11.51
N LEU A 637 21.05 1.67 12.63
CA LEU A 637 22.17 0.82 13.08
C LEU A 637 22.48 -0.35 12.15
N SER A 638 21.51 -0.80 11.33
CA SER A 638 21.73 -1.87 10.36
C SER A 638 22.51 -1.40 9.14
N ASN A 639 22.46 -0.11 8.81
CA ASN A 639 23.21 0.48 7.70
C ASN A 639 24.61 0.99 8.12
N ALA A 640 24.88 1.12 9.42
CA ALA A 640 26.16 1.59 9.94
C ALA A 640 27.19 0.45 9.95
N LEU A 641 28.33 0.64 9.26
CA LEU A 641 29.33 -0.40 9.05
C LEU A 641 30.56 -0.27 9.97
N THR A 642 30.82 0.91 10.53
CA THR A 642 31.97 1.17 11.40
C THR A 642 31.56 1.57 12.82
N ARG A 643 32.46 1.44 13.80
CA ARG A 643 32.19 1.92 15.17
C ARG A 643 31.87 3.41 15.22
N THR A 644 32.46 4.20 14.33
CA THR A 644 32.21 5.65 14.24
C THR A 644 30.82 5.93 13.67
N ASP A 645 30.41 5.26 12.60
CA ASP A 645 29.06 5.43 12.03
C ASP A 645 27.98 5.05 13.05
N ILE A 646 28.21 3.96 13.78
CA ILE A 646 27.33 3.52 14.87
C ILE A 646 27.26 4.59 15.96
N ALA A 647 28.40 5.15 16.35
CA ALA A 647 28.46 6.19 17.38
C ALA A 647 27.68 7.44 16.98
N GLU A 648 27.83 7.92 15.74
CA GLU A 648 27.11 9.08 15.19
C GLU A 648 25.59 8.84 15.19
N VAL A 649 25.15 7.69 14.67
CA VAL A 649 23.72 7.31 14.65
C VAL A 649 23.13 7.30 16.07
N ILE A 650 23.85 6.74 17.05
CA ILE A 650 23.36 6.66 18.43
C ILE A 650 23.26 8.04 19.07
N VAL A 651 24.27 8.89 18.89
CA VAL A 651 24.28 10.24 19.45
C VAL A 651 23.12 11.07 18.88
N ASP A 652 22.86 10.95 17.57
CA ASP A 652 21.77 11.64 16.91
C ASP A 652 20.39 11.14 17.34
N GLU A 653 20.19 9.83 17.38
CA GLU A 653 18.88 9.24 17.66
C GLU A 653 18.51 9.30 19.14
N VAL A 654 19.47 9.04 20.05
CA VAL A 654 19.21 9.03 21.49
C VAL A 654 19.06 10.44 22.05
N GLY A 655 19.82 11.43 21.56
CA GLY A 655 19.66 12.81 22.01
C GLY A 655 18.27 13.36 21.79
N ALA A 656 17.70 13.10 20.61
CA ALA A 656 16.32 13.48 20.30
C ALA A 656 15.26 12.69 21.08
N ALA A 657 15.59 11.52 21.64
CA ALA A 657 14.63 10.64 22.30
C ALA A 657 14.34 11.02 23.76
N VAL A 658 15.29 11.67 24.45
CA VAL A 658 15.18 12.07 25.86
C VAL A 658 15.40 13.57 26.10
N SER A 659 15.29 14.37 25.03
CA SER A 659 15.50 15.82 25.07
C SER A 659 16.78 16.22 25.83
N ALA A 660 17.84 15.43 25.66
CA ALA A 660 19.12 15.71 26.29
C ALA A 660 19.83 16.80 25.50
N ASP A 661 20.30 17.83 26.19
CA ASP A 661 21.02 18.95 25.58
C ASP A 661 22.40 18.53 25.07
N GLY A 662 23.04 17.53 25.71
CA GLY A 662 24.31 16.98 25.27
C GLY A 662 24.36 15.46 25.33
N VAL A 663 24.86 14.84 24.26
CA VAL A 663 24.99 13.37 24.12
C VAL A 663 26.36 12.99 23.60
N ALA A 664 27.04 12.06 24.27
CA ALA A 664 28.33 11.53 23.83
C ALA A 664 28.37 10.01 23.92
N LEU A 665 29.01 9.38 22.94
CA LEU A 665 29.30 7.96 22.97
C LEU A 665 30.81 7.72 22.96
N ALA A 666 31.27 6.94 23.93
CA ALA A 666 32.65 6.53 24.06
C ALA A 666 32.79 5.01 24.01
N VAL A 667 33.93 4.53 23.49
CA VAL A 667 34.26 3.12 23.35
C VAL A 667 35.44 2.77 24.24
N VAL A 668 35.39 1.60 24.86
CA VAL A 668 36.43 1.11 25.75
C VAL A 668 37.50 0.39 24.93
N SER A 669 38.74 0.85 25.00
CA SER A 669 39.92 0.14 24.48
C SER A 669 40.67 -0.51 25.64
N GLU A 670 40.47 -1.82 25.84
CA GLU A 670 41.16 -2.57 26.91
C GLU A 670 42.69 -2.61 26.68
N GLU A 671 43.13 -2.78 25.43
CA GLU A 671 44.56 -2.85 25.07
C GLU A 671 45.33 -1.57 25.39
N ARG A 672 44.72 -0.41 25.09
CA ARG A 672 45.30 0.91 25.39
C ARG A 672 45.00 1.37 26.82
N GLY A 673 44.07 0.70 27.50
CA GLY A 673 43.63 1.06 28.85
C GLY A 673 42.92 2.41 28.93
N VAL A 674 42.21 2.82 27.87
CA VAL A 674 41.52 4.12 27.76
C VAL A 674 40.06 3.97 27.29
N VAL A 675 39.25 4.96 27.60
CA VAL A 675 37.88 5.15 27.11
C VAL A 675 37.92 6.33 26.15
N ARG A 676 37.63 6.08 24.88
CA ARG A 676 37.76 7.08 23.79
C ARG A 676 36.39 7.50 23.29
N THR A 677 36.11 8.80 23.29
CA THR A 677 34.89 9.37 22.72
C THR A 677 34.95 9.27 21.19
N LEU A 678 33.92 8.69 20.58
CA LEU A 678 33.81 8.52 19.12
C LEU A 678 32.91 9.56 18.47
N ALA A 679 31.78 9.87 19.11
CA ALA A 679 30.81 10.84 18.63
C ALA A 679 30.24 11.65 19.79
N ARG A 680 29.87 12.90 19.52
CA ARG A 680 29.30 13.81 20.50
C ARG A 680 28.43 14.88 19.82
N ARG A 681 27.38 15.32 20.50
CA ARG A 681 26.49 16.41 20.05
C ARG A 681 26.05 17.23 21.24
N GLY A 682 25.83 18.53 21.03
CA GLY A 682 25.36 19.42 22.10
C GLY A 682 26.43 19.82 23.12
N TYR A 683 27.71 19.68 22.72
CA TYR A 683 28.85 20.16 23.48
C TYR A 683 29.62 21.16 22.62
N THR A 684 30.20 22.20 23.23
CA THR A 684 31.03 23.20 22.53
C THR A 684 32.31 22.56 21.99
N ASP A 685 32.80 23.06 20.84
CA ASP A 685 33.98 22.51 20.17
C ASP A 685 35.28 22.63 20.98
N ASP A 686 35.33 23.52 21.97
CA ASP A 686 36.48 23.82 22.85
C ASP A 686 36.83 22.71 23.87
N LEU A 687 36.20 21.54 23.77
CA LEU A 687 36.55 20.36 24.57
C LEU A 687 37.98 19.87 24.23
N GLU A 688 38.93 20.11 25.14
CA GLU A 688 40.35 19.77 24.98
C GLU A 688 40.62 18.26 24.74
N ALA A 689 41.75 17.93 24.11
CA ALA A 689 42.19 16.56 23.81
C ALA A 689 42.12 15.53 24.98
N PRO A 690 42.37 15.88 26.26
CA PRO A 690 42.23 14.96 27.40
C PRO A 690 40.80 14.44 27.64
N LEU A 691 39.79 15.07 27.04
CA LEU A 691 38.38 14.69 27.15
C LEU A 691 37.92 13.70 26.07
N LEU A 692 38.73 13.56 25.01
CA LEU A 692 38.51 12.60 23.94
C LEU A 692 39.06 11.22 24.32
N GLU A 693 40.05 11.12 25.22
CA GLU A 693 40.61 9.86 25.73
C GLU A 693 40.83 9.89 27.25
N VAL A 694 40.09 9.05 27.97
CA VAL A 694 40.12 8.97 29.43
C VAL A 694 40.78 7.67 29.88
N PRO A 695 41.81 7.68 30.74
CA PRO A 695 42.38 6.45 31.28
C PRO A 695 41.32 5.62 32.02
N LEU A 696 41.19 4.33 31.70
CA LEU A 696 40.19 3.43 32.31
C LEU A 696 40.37 3.26 33.83
N LYS A 697 41.60 3.51 34.31
CA LYS A 697 41.94 3.52 35.74
C LYS A 697 41.45 4.78 36.47
N ALA A 698 41.17 5.87 35.77
CA ALA A 698 40.72 7.12 36.39
C ALA A 698 39.39 6.96 37.13
N ALA A 699 39.23 7.70 38.22
CA ALA A 699 38.05 7.68 39.07
C ALA A 699 36.99 8.67 38.56
N THR A 700 36.36 8.36 37.42
CA THR A 700 35.29 9.18 36.82
C THR A 700 33.91 8.54 37.02
N PRO A 701 32.81 9.32 36.95
CA PRO A 701 31.45 8.77 36.97
C PRO A 701 31.22 7.73 35.87
N GLY A 702 31.67 8.02 34.64
CA GLY A 702 31.61 7.11 33.50
C GLY A 702 32.37 5.80 33.73
N ASN A 703 33.62 5.86 34.20
CA ASN A 703 34.40 4.66 34.49
C ASN A 703 33.79 3.83 35.63
N ARG A 704 33.15 4.47 36.61
CA ARG A 704 32.41 3.77 37.67
C ARG A 704 31.21 3.03 37.08
N ALA A 705 30.46 3.65 36.17
CA ALA A 705 29.34 3.01 35.47
C ALA A 705 29.80 1.82 34.62
N ILE A 706 30.89 1.96 33.84
CA ILE A 706 31.51 0.88 33.07
C ILE A 706 31.92 -0.30 33.97
N LYS A 707 32.66 -0.02 35.07
CA LYS A 707 33.15 -1.06 36.00
C LYS A 707 32.02 -1.80 36.71
N ARG A 708 30.97 -1.08 37.12
CA ARG A 708 29.80 -1.65 37.81
C ARG A 708 28.78 -2.27 36.85
N ARG A 709 28.77 -1.86 35.58
CA ARG A 709 27.78 -2.23 34.55
C ARG A 709 26.36 -1.83 34.94
N VAL A 710 26.25 -0.72 35.66
CA VAL A 710 24.97 -0.15 36.10
C VAL A 710 24.99 1.32 35.75
N SER A 711 23.89 1.78 35.16
CA SER A 711 23.69 3.19 34.84
C SER A 711 23.62 4.04 36.11
N ALA A 712 24.08 5.29 36.03
CA ALA A 712 24.09 6.18 37.17
C ALA A 712 23.74 7.61 36.75
N PHE A 713 22.80 8.22 37.48
CA PHE A 713 22.37 9.59 37.32
C PHE A 713 22.97 10.46 38.42
N TYR A 714 23.48 11.63 38.08
CA TYR A 714 24.07 12.57 39.04
C TYR A 714 23.72 14.00 38.66
N GLY A 715 23.43 14.84 39.65
CA GLY A 715 23.55 16.28 39.50
C GLY A 715 25.02 16.71 39.48
N ILE A 716 25.32 17.88 38.91
CA ILE A 716 26.69 18.40 38.83
C ILE A 716 27.36 18.53 40.20
N ASP A 717 26.60 18.90 41.23
CA ASP A 717 27.11 19.01 42.60
C ASP A 717 27.38 17.65 43.26
N ASP A 718 26.68 16.59 42.85
CA ASP A 718 26.96 15.22 43.30
C ASP A 718 28.26 14.70 42.68
N ILE A 719 28.50 15.04 41.41
CA ILE A 719 29.76 14.72 40.71
C ILE A 719 30.93 15.44 41.40
N ARG A 720 30.79 16.75 41.69
CA ARG A 720 31.84 17.54 42.36
C ARG A 720 32.19 17.00 43.75
N ARG A 721 31.21 16.49 44.51
CA ARG A 721 31.43 15.93 45.86
C ARG A 721 31.95 14.50 45.85
N GLY A 722 31.53 13.68 44.88
CA GLY A 722 31.72 12.23 44.90
C GLY A 722 32.97 11.68 44.21
N PHE A 723 33.75 12.54 43.55
CA PHE A 723 34.90 12.14 42.72
C PHE A 723 36.11 13.06 43.00
N ALA A 724 37.25 12.45 43.37
CA ALA A 724 38.37 13.10 44.05
C ALA A 724 39.22 14.05 43.18
N GLU A 725 39.14 13.91 41.86
CA GLU A 725 39.53 14.96 40.93
C GLU A 725 38.26 15.40 40.20
N PRO A 726 37.91 16.69 40.20
CA PRO A 726 36.93 17.18 39.25
C PRO A 726 37.51 16.84 37.89
N PHE A 727 36.87 15.92 37.18
CA PHE A 727 37.19 15.67 35.80
C PHE A 727 37.06 17.03 35.11
N ALA A 728 38.20 17.66 34.76
CA ALA A 728 38.26 19.05 34.30
C ALA A 728 37.28 19.33 33.15
N GLY A 729 36.93 18.26 32.42
CA GLY A 729 35.83 18.20 31.46
C GLY A 729 34.48 18.70 31.90
N PHE A 730 33.96 18.27 33.04
CA PHE A 730 32.60 18.65 33.46
C PHE A 730 32.52 20.10 33.93
N ALA A 731 33.65 20.74 34.24
CA ALA A 731 33.71 22.17 34.49
C ALA A 731 33.68 23.01 33.19
N LEU A 732 33.94 22.38 32.04
CA LEU A 732 33.89 22.99 30.70
C LEU A 732 32.54 22.81 30.01
N VAL A 733 31.61 22.05 30.61
CA VAL A 733 30.26 21.84 30.09
C VAL A 733 29.26 22.54 31.00
N ASP A 734 28.48 23.48 30.47
CA ASP A 734 27.51 24.28 31.22
C ASP A 734 26.21 23.50 31.55
N HIS A 735 26.36 22.24 31.99
CA HIS A 735 25.25 21.30 32.19
C HIS A 735 25.11 20.93 33.67
N ALA A 736 23.86 20.84 34.16
CA ALA A 736 23.53 20.65 35.57
C ALA A 736 23.27 19.19 35.95
N SER A 737 22.93 18.30 35.02
CA SER A 737 22.55 16.91 35.29
C SER A 737 23.09 15.93 34.24
N PHE A 738 23.48 14.73 34.66
CA PHE A 738 24.15 13.74 33.80
C PHE A 738 23.67 12.31 34.06
N LEU A 739 23.43 11.55 32.97
CA LEU A 739 23.17 10.12 32.99
C LEU A 739 24.30 9.37 32.28
N PHE A 740 24.95 8.46 33.00
CA PHE A 740 25.99 7.59 32.50
C PHE A 740 25.44 6.18 32.30
N VAL A 741 25.41 5.69 31.06
CA VAL A 741 24.85 4.38 30.71
C VAL A 741 25.93 3.50 30.09
N PRO A 742 26.38 2.43 30.77
CA PRO A 742 27.35 1.52 30.19
C PRO A 742 26.72 0.73 29.05
N LEU A 743 27.41 0.65 27.91
CA LEU A 743 27.01 -0.17 26.78
C LEU A 743 27.51 -1.60 27.04
N VAL A 744 26.60 -2.48 27.45
CA VAL A 744 26.94 -3.84 27.89
C VAL A 744 26.49 -4.86 26.83
N ALA A 745 27.46 -5.56 26.24
CA ALA A 745 27.25 -6.71 25.38
C ALA A 745 27.83 -7.96 26.05
N GLY A 746 26.97 -8.95 26.32
CA GLY A 746 27.35 -10.16 27.03
C GLY A 746 27.90 -9.88 28.45
N ARG A 747 29.18 -10.18 28.70
CA ARG A 747 29.85 -9.98 30.00
C ARG A 747 30.78 -8.77 30.05
N ARG A 748 30.83 -7.94 29.00
CA ARG A 748 31.73 -6.78 28.90
C ARG A 748 30.96 -5.49 28.67
N ALA A 749 31.47 -4.39 29.24
CA ALA A 749 31.01 -3.05 28.90
C ALA A 749 31.98 -2.50 27.84
N ASN A 750 31.56 -2.54 26.57
CA ASN A 750 32.40 -2.17 25.42
C ASN A 750 32.32 -0.66 25.08
N GLY A 751 31.40 0.05 25.71
CA GLY A 751 31.28 1.51 25.58
C GLY A 751 30.53 2.16 26.73
N LEU A 752 30.33 3.47 26.59
CA LEU A 752 29.64 4.33 27.53
C LEU A 752 28.87 5.39 26.74
N LEU A 753 27.58 5.48 27.01
CA LEU A 753 26.71 6.56 26.57
C LEU A 753 26.54 7.57 27.70
N VAL A 754 26.72 8.85 27.40
CA VAL A 754 26.57 9.95 28.35
C VAL A 754 25.52 10.91 27.81
N LEU A 755 24.49 11.15 28.62
CA LEU A 755 23.43 12.13 28.37
C LEU A 755 23.51 13.22 29.43
N SER A 756 23.22 14.45 29.04
CA SER A 756 23.33 15.60 29.93
C SER A 756 22.31 16.69 29.59
N TRP A 757 21.91 17.44 30.61
CA TRP A 757 20.92 18.52 30.54
C TRP A 757 21.50 19.80 31.15
N SER A 758 21.19 20.93 30.52
CA SER A 758 21.64 22.28 30.90
C SER A 758 21.03 22.71 32.24
N GLU A 759 19.75 22.39 32.43
CA GLU A 759 19.01 22.67 33.66
C GLU A 759 18.95 21.45 34.60
N PRO A 760 18.69 21.66 35.92
CA PRO A 760 18.45 20.55 36.85
C PRO A 760 17.31 19.65 36.37
N TYR A 761 17.62 18.38 36.10
CA TYR A 761 16.68 17.41 35.55
C TYR A 761 16.35 16.30 36.55
N SER A 762 15.09 15.87 36.62
CA SER A 762 14.67 14.71 37.41
C SER A 762 14.37 13.52 36.50
N LEU A 763 15.29 12.55 36.45
CA LEU A 763 15.13 11.36 35.62
C LEU A 763 14.13 10.37 36.23
N GLU A 764 13.03 10.13 35.52
CA GLU A 764 12.02 9.13 35.91
C GLU A 764 12.50 7.69 35.67
N ALA A 765 11.96 6.74 36.44
CA ALA A 765 12.34 5.32 36.35
C ALA A 765 11.99 4.69 34.98
N GLU A 766 10.92 5.16 34.34
CA GLU A 766 10.51 4.67 33.02
C GLU A 766 11.38 5.22 31.90
N GLU A 767 11.72 6.51 31.97
CA GLU A 767 12.66 7.14 31.04
C GLU A 767 14.04 6.49 31.11
N ARG A 768 14.55 6.22 32.32
CA ARG A 768 15.80 5.48 32.53
C ARG A 768 15.77 4.10 31.84
N ARG A 769 14.69 3.33 31.99
CA ARG A 769 14.55 2.01 31.36
C ARG A 769 14.51 2.09 29.84
N PHE A 770 13.88 3.14 29.30
CA PHE A 770 13.86 3.38 27.86
C PHE A 770 15.28 3.68 27.33
N VAL A 771 16.04 4.56 27.98
CA VAL A 771 17.44 4.84 27.61
C VAL A 771 18.30 3.58 27.71
N GLU A 772 18.15 2.78 28.78
CA GLU A 772 18.88 1.52 28.95
C GLU A 772 18.56 0.52 27.83
N THR A 773 17.32 0.50 27.34
CA THR A 773 16.92 -0.33 26.20
C THR A 773 17.61 0.12 24.91
N LEU A 774 17.64 1.43 24.66
CA LEU A 774 18.35 2.00 23.51
C LEU A 774 19.86 1.71 23.60
N ALA A 775 20.44 1.91 24.78
CA ALA A 775 21.83 1.59 25.08
C ALA A 775 22.14 0.09 24.89
N GLY A 776 21.18 -0.80 25.17
CA GLY A 776 21.32 -2.24 24.90
C GLY A 776 21.45 -2.55 23.40
N GLN A 777 20.62 -1.93 22.55
CA GLN A 777 20.73 -2.09 21.10
C GLN A 777 22.03 -1.48 20.54
N ALA A 778 22.39 -0.30 21.03
CA ALA A 778 23.67 0.35 20.75
C ALA A 778 24.86 -0.55 21.11
N ALA A 779 24.85 -1.16 22.30
CA ALA A 779 25.90 -2.07 22.75
C ALA A 779 26.07 -3.27 21.82
N GLN A 780 24.96 -3.87 21.36
CA GLN A 780 24.99 -4.99 20.41
C GLN A 780 25.52 -4.57 19.04
N ALA A 781 25.13 -3.41 18.51
CA ALA A 781 25.66 -2.91 17.26
C ALA A 781 27.17 -2.65 17.36
N LEU A 782 27.60 -1.97 18.42
CA LEU A 782 29.00 -1.69 18.67
C LEU A 782 29.84 -2.97 18.86
N ASP A 783 29.29 -3.98 19.51
CA ASP A 783 29.95 -5.28 19.70
C ASP A 783 30.16 -5.99 18.37
N ARG A 784 29.12 -6.04 17.52
CA ARG A 784 29.21 -6.62 16.17
C ARG A 784 30.26 -5.92 15.31
N ALA A 785 30.25 -4.59 15.26
CA ALA A 785 31.27 -3.84 14.52
C ALA A 785 32.68 -4.06 15.07
N SER A 786 32.81 -4.16 16.40
CA SER A 786 34.10 -4.43 17.03
C SER A 786 34.65 -5.80 16.70
N GLN A 787 33.79 -6.83 16.70
CA GLN A 787 34.16 -8.19 16.33
C GLN A 787 34.55 -8.28 14.85
N PHE A 788 33.77 -7.65 13.97
CA PHE A 788 34.03 -7.64 12.55
C PHE A 788 35.38 -6.97 12.21
N GLU A 789 35.68 -5.81 12.81
CA GLU A 789 36.98 -5.16 12.65
C GLU A 789 38.15 -6.01 13.18
N TYR A 790 37.94 -6.73 14.29
CA TYR A 790 38.94 -7.63 14.84
C TYR A 790 39.23 -8.80 13.89
N GLU A 791 38.17 -9.48 13.41
CA GLU A 791 38.28 -10.56 12.43
C GLU A 791 39.00 -10.09 11.16
N ARG A 792 38.67 -8.90 10.65
CA ARG A 792 39.37 -8.27 9.53
C ARG A 792 40.86 -8.10 9.78
N SER A 793 41.24 -7.59 10.96
CA SER A 793 42.64 -7.35 11.30
C SER A 793 43.46 -8.64 11.39
N VAL A 794 42.85 -9.72 11.90
CA VAL A 794 43.46 -11.05 11.99
C VAL A 794 43.66 -11.64 10.60
N ALA A 795 42.64 -11.56 9.76
CA ALA A 795 42.67 -11.97 8.36
C ALA A 795 43.81 -11.31 7.56
N GLU A 796 43.87 -9.96 7.57
CA GLU A 796 44.90 -9.21 6.85
C GLU A 796 46.33 -9.53 7.36
N THR A 797 46.48 -9.74 8.67
CA THR A 797 47.78 -10.07 9.29
C THR A 797 48.24 -11.47 8.91
N LEU A 798 47.34 -12.46 8.92
CA LEU A 798 47.65 -13.82 8.51
C LEU A 798 48.07 -13.88 7.04
N GLN A 799 47.29 -13.28 6.13
CA GLN A 799 47.59 -13.28 4.70
C GLN A 799 49.00 -12.73 4.40
N ARG A 800 49.37 -11.58 4.99
CA ARG A 800 50.72 -11.00 4.82
C ARG A 800 51.84 -11.88 5.36
N SER A 801 51.56 -12.73 6.35
CA SER A 801 52.58 -13.60 6.96
C SER A 801 52.86 -14.88 6.14
N VAL A 802 51.94 -15.27 5.25
CA VAL A 802 52.02 -16.55 4.53
C VAL A 802 52.63 -16.42 3.14
N LEU A 803 52.64 -15.24 2.52
CA LEU A 803 53.35 -15.02 1.24
C LEU A 803 54.87 -14.82 1.45
N PRO A 804 55.73 -15.20 0.49
CA PRO A 804 57.17 -14.99 0.59
C PRO A 804 57.53 -13.50 0.60
N ALA A 805 58.34 -13.07 1.57
CA ALA A 805 58.79 -11.67 1.69
C ALA A 805 59.71 -11.22 0.54
N SER A 806 60.43 -12.15 -0.09
CA SER A 806 61.30 -11.89 -1.24
C SER A 806 61.53 -13.18 -2.04
N LEU A 807 61.68 -13.06 -3.36
CA LEU A 807 62.08 -14.18 -4.22
C LEU A 807 63.59 -14.47 -4.10
N PRO A 808 64.03 -15.74 -4.22
CA PRO A 808 65.45 -16.08 -4.18
C PRO A 808 66.18 -15.57 -5.42
N ARG A 809 67.49 -15.34 -5.30
CA ARG A 809 68.37 -15.12 -6.45
C ARG A 809 69.00 -16.44 -6.87
N VAL A 810 68.89 -16.79 -8.16
CA VAL A 810 69.46 -18.00 -8.75
C VAL A 810 70.23 -17.59 -10.00
N GLU A 811 71.47 -18.04 -10.12
CA GLU A 811 72.28 -17.80 -11.31
C GLU A 811 71.63 -18.46 -12.53
N GLY A 812 71.58 -17.75 -13.66
CA GLY A 812 70.90 -18.24 -14.86
C GLY A 812 69.37 -18.15 -14.83
N ILE A 813 68.74 -17.56 -13.81
CA ILE A 813 67.29 -17.42 -13.72
C ILE A 813 66.88 -16.03 -13.21
N GLN A 814 65.93 -15.38 -13.89
CA GLN A 814 65.24 -14.18 -13.39
C GLN A 814 63.81 -14.53 -12.95
N LEU A 815 63.33 -13.91 -11.87
CA LEU A 815 62.05 -14.20 -11.24
C LEU A 815 61.29 -12.92 -10.90
N ALA A 816 60.00 -12.89 -11.26
CA ALA A 816 59.07 -11.87 -10.80
C ALA A 816 57.77 -12.52 -10.33
N ALA A 817 57.14 -11.95 -9.31
CA ALA A 817 55.83 -12.37 -8.85
C ALA A 817 54.95 -11.18 -8.50
N ARG A 818 53.65 -11.34 -8.67
CA ARG A 818 52.62 -10.44 -8.17
C ARG A 818 51.49 -11.25 -7.56
N TYR A 819 50.95 -10.71 -6.47
CA TYR A 819 49.75 -11.21 -5.85
C TYR A 819 48.75 -10.07 -5.72
N LEU A 820 47.54 -10.28 -6.22
CA LEU A 820 46.44 -9.32 -6.16
C LEU A 820 45.29 -9.98 -5.40
N PRO A 821 44.89 -9.47 -4.23
CA PRO A 821 43.72 -10.00 -3.54
C PRO A 821 42.44 -9.70 -4.34
N GLY A 822 41.42 -10.56 -4.21
CA GLY A 822 40.07 -10.41 -4.73
C GLY A 822 39.35 -9.20 -4.12
N THR A 823 38.05 -9.01 -4.42
CA THR A 823 37.24 -7.85 -3.99
C THR A 823 37.48 -7.40 -2.53
N ALA A 824 37.33 -6.10 -2.27
CA ALA A 824 37.60 -5.45 -0.98
C ALA A 824 36.79 -5.96 0.24
N ASP A 825 35.89 -6.93 0.04
CA ASP A 825 35.08 -7.56 1.07
C ASP A 825 35.84 -8.73 1.71
N LEU A 826 36.58 -8.42 2.78
CA LEU A 826 37.02 -9.24 3.94
C LEU A 826 37.51 -10.69 3.79
N ASP A 827 37.57 -11.24 2.60
CA ASP A 827 37.92 -12.63 2.40
C ASP A 827 39.43 -12.76 2.15
N VAL A 828 40.13 -13.40 3.09
CA VAL A 828 41.49 -13.89 2.83
C VAL A 828 41.37 -15.01 1.82
N GLY A 829 41.92 -14.87 0.62
CA GLY A 829 41.85 -15.97 -0.33
C GLY A 829 42.93 -17.03 -0.10
N GLY A 830 42.71 -18.17 -0.75
CA GLY A 830 43.48 -19.39 -0.61
C GLY A 830 44.73 -19.45 -1.49
N ASP A 831 44.91 -18.46 -2.37
CA ASP A 831 45.97 -18.41 -3.37
C ASP A 831 47.36 -18.17 -2.76
N TRP A 832 48.36 -18.92 -3.23
CA TRP A 832 49.75 -18.67 -2.87
C TRP A 832 50.73 -18.99 -4.00
N TYR A 833 51.90 -18.38 -3.90
CA TYR A 833 53.09 -18.76 -4.65
C TYR A 833 54.28 -18.90 -3.72
N ASP A 834 55.28 -19.70 -4.12
CA ASP A 834 56.59 -19.72 -3.49
C ASP A 834 57.68 -20.07 -4.51
N ALA A 835 58.89 -19.59 -4.24
CA ALA A 835 60.09 -19.92 -5.00
C ALA A 835 61.22 -20.22 -4.02
N MET A 836 61.84 -21.39 -4.12
CA MET A 836 62.78 -21.88 -3.12
C MET A 836 64.02 -22.51 -3.75
N ASN A 837 65.20 -22.08 -3.30
CA ASN A 837 66.46 -22.73 -3.65
C ASN A 837 66.51 -24.11 -2.99
N LEU A 838 66.67 -25.14 -3.80
CA LEU A 838 66.90 -26.51 -3.34
C LEU A 838 68.37 -26.70 -2.98
N SER A 839 68.65 -27.67 -2.13
CA SER A 839 70.00 -27.91 -1.60
C SER A 839 71.03 -28.37 -2.64
N ASP A 840 70.62 -28.58 -3.89
CA ASP A 840 71.47 -28.97 -5.02
C ASP A 840 71.52 -27.90 -6.13
N GLY A 841 71.16 -26.65 -5.83
CA GLY A 841 71.24 -25.54 -6.78
C GLY A 841 70.07 -25.43 -7.74
N ARG A 842 69.15 -26.39 -7.72
CA ARG A 842 67.89 -26.32 -8.49
C ARG A 842 66.89 -25.36 -7.84
N LEU A 843 65.96 -24.85 -8.64
CA LEU A 843 64.90 -23.95 -8.20
C LEU A 843 63.56 -24.67 -8.15
N GLY A 844 62.93 -24.72 -6.96
CA GLY A 844 61.55 -25.16 -6.80
C GLY A 844 60.58 -23.98 -6.93
N LEU A 845 59.54 -24.14 -7.72
CA LEU A 845 58.48 -23.17 -7.97
C LEU A 845 57.14 -23.81 -7.63
N VAL A 846 56.29 -23.09 -6.91
CA VAL A 846 54.93 -23.52 -6.61
C VAL A 846 53.96 -22.37 -6.79
N VAL A 847 52.81 -22.69 -7.36
CA VAL A 847 51.59 -21.89 -7.27
C VAL A 847 50.47 -22.84 -6.86
N GLY A 848 49.58 -22.38 -5.99
CA GLY A 848 48.45 -23.18 -5.56
C GLY A 848 47.31 -22.32 -5.06
N ASP A 849 46.16 -22.95 -4.90
CA ASP A 849 44.93 -22.37 -4.40
C ASP A 849 44.25 -23.37 -3.44
N VAL A 850 43.74 -22.86 -2.32
CA VAL A 850 42.97 -23.62 -1.32
C VAL A 850 41.51 -23.24 -1.44
N VAL A 851 40.66 -24.25 -1.67
CA VAL A 851 39.21 -24.05 -1.76
C VAL A 851 38.66 -23.47 -0.45
N GLY A 852 38.00 -22.32 -0.57
CA GLY A 852 37.39 -21.61 0.55
C GLY A 852 38.02 -20.23 0.75
N LYS A 853 37.55 -19.52 1.77
CA LYS A 853 37.99 -18.15 2.07
C LYS A 853 38.05 -17.90 3.57
N GLY A 854 38.80 -16.86 3.95
CA GLY A 854 38.97 -16.43 5.33
C GLY A 854 40.10 -17.15 6.08
N VAL A 855 40.12 -16.96 7.40
CA VAL A 855 41.23 -17.37 8.28
C VAL A 855 41.59 -18.86 8.17
N GLN A 856 40.60 -19.73 7.96
CA GLN A 856 40.84 -21.17 7.83
C GLN A 856 41.57 -21.54 6.52
N ALA A 857 41.19 -20.93 5.39
CA ALA A 857 41.86 -21.13 4.10
C ALA A 857 43.32 -20.65 4.17
N ALA A 858 43.55 -19.48 4.77
CA ALA A 858 44.89 -18.94 5.02
C ALA A 858 45.76 -19.85 5.89
N ALA A 859 45.17 -20.46 6.93
CA ALA A 859 45.87 -21.41 7.79
C ALA A 859 46.25 -22.69 7.03
N THR A 860 45.36 -23.23 6.21
CA THR A 860 45.65 -24.40 5.35
C THR A 860 46.71 -24.07 4.30
N MET A 861 46.60 -22.94 3.62
CA MET A 861 47.61 -22.41 2.69
C MET A 861 49.00 -22.35 3.36
N ALA A 862 49.09 -21.83 4.59
CA ALA A 862 50.33 -21.78 5.35
C ALA A 862 50.91 -23.16 5.65
N GLN A 863 50.06 -24.12 6.02
CA GLN A 863 50.47 -25.50 6.28
C GLN A 863 50.95 -26.19 5.00
N LEU A 864 50.27 -26.01 3.86
CA LEU A 864 50.65 -26.60 2.58
C LEU A 864 51.94 -26.03 2.05
N ARG A 865 52.10 -24.70 2.10
CA ARG A 865 53.33 -24.02 1.71
C ARG A 865 54.52 -24.52 2.55
N ASN A 866 54.39 -24.54 3.87
CA ASN A 866 55.45 -25.00 4.76
C ASN A 866 55.74 -26.50 4.62
N GLY A 867 54.70 -27.32 4.44
CA GLY A 867 54.83 -28.75 4.19
C GLY A 867 55.56 -29.05 2.89
N LEU A 868 55.21 -28.36 1.80
CA LEU A 868 55.89 -28.48 0.52
C LEU A 868 57.37 -28.06 0.64
N ARG A 869 57.64 -26.94 1.30
CA ARG A 869 59.01 -26.46 1.53
C ARG A 869 59.83 -27.47 2.32
N ALA A 870 59.27 -28.08 3.37
CA ALA A 870 59.91 -29.14 4.13
C ALA A 870 60.17 -30.39 3.26
N TYR A 871 59.19 -30.86 2.49
CA TYR A 871 59.34 -32.03 1.61
C TYR A 871 60.28 -31.80 0.44
N SER A 872 60.47 -30.54 0.01
CA SER A 872 61.42 -30.19 -1.06
C SER A 872 62.88 -30.39 -0.64
N LEU A 873 63.19 -30.37 0.67
CA LEU A 873 64.54 -30.60 1.20
C LEU A 873 65.03 -32.04 0.96
N ASP A 874 64.11 -33.00 0.89
CA ASP A 874 64.41 -34.44 0.69
C ASP A 874 64.77 -34.79 -0.77
N ARG A 875 64.86 -33.81 -1.68
CA ARG A 875 65.21 -33.98 -3.11
C ARG A 875 64.32 -34.99 -3.87
N MET A 876 63.09 -35.17 -3.41
CA MET A 876 62.11 -36.05 -4.04
C MET A 876 61.71 -35.56 -5.44
N LYS A 877 61.23 -36.48 -6.28
CA LYS A 877 60.59 -36.13 -7.55
C LYS A 877 59.34 -35.27 -7.28
N PRO A 878 59.00 -34.30 -8.15
CA PRO A 878 57.83 -33.44 -7.94
C PRO A 878 56.54 -34.22 -7.65
N SER A 879 56.30 -35.32 -8.37
CA SER A 879 55.13 -36.19 -8.15
C SER A 879 55.12 -36.87 -6.77
N SER A 880 56.28 -37.26 -6.23
CA SER A 880 56.39 -37.84 -4.89
C SER A 880 56.18 -36.79 -3.81
N THR A 881 56.66 -35.57 -4.03
CA THR A 881 56.43 -34.43 -3.15
C THR A 881 54.94 -34.11 -3.04
N LEU A 882 54.21 -34.01 -4.16
CA LEU A 882 52.76 -33.78 -4.13
C LEU A 882 51.98 -34.96 -3.54
N ALA A 883 52.39 -36.22 -3.79
CA ALA A 883 51.76 -37.37 -3.14
C ALA A 883 51.91 -37.34 -1.61
N ARG A 884 53.05 -36.85 -1.09
CA ARG A 884 53.25 -36.68 0.35
C ARG A 884 52.47 -35.49 0.90
N LEU A 885 52.37 -34.40 0.13
CA LEU A 885 51.54 -33.24 0.48
C LEU A 885 50.04 -33.60 0.53
N ASN A 886 49.56 -34.44 -0.40
CA ASN A 886 48.18 -34.93 -0.42
C ASN A 886 47.82 -35.75 0.83
N ARG A 887 48.76 -36.55 1.36
CA ARG A 887 48.56 -37.26 2.63
C ARG A 887 48.51 -36.31 3.83
N LEU A 888 49.34 -35.27 3.82
CA LEU A 888 49.31 -34.23 4.87
C LEU A 888 47.93 -33.54 4.95
N VAL A 889 47.33 -33.22 3.79
CA VAL A 889 45.97 -32.65 3.73
C VAL A 889 44.97 -33.56 4.44
N GLY A 890 44.98 -34.86 4.14
CA GLY A 890 44.06 -35.83 4.73
C GLY A 890 44.23 -36.08 6.23
N GLU A 891 45.38 -35.77 6.80
CA GLU A 891 45.66 -35.94 8.25
C GLU A 891 45.40 -34.68 9.08
N VAL A 892 45.59 -33.49 8.50
CA VAL A 892 45.67 -32.23 9.26
C VAL A 892 44.41 -31.38 9.15
N VAL A 893 43.63 -31.51 8.07
CA VAL A 893 42.50 -30.61 7.81
C VAL A 893 41.27 -31.38 7.35
N GLU A 894 40.24 -31.46 8.21
CA GLU A 894 38.93 -32.00 7.79
C GLU A 894 38.40 -31.17 6.61
N THR A 895 38.06 -31.84 5.50
CA THR A 895 37.41 -31.27 4.31
C THR A 895 38.21 -30.26 3.47
N ALA A 896 39.53 -30.13 3.64
CA ALA A 896 40.33 -29.25 2.78
C ALA A 896 40.59 -29.86 1.38
N PHE A 897 40.45 -29.02 0.36
CA PHE A 897 40.70 -29.32 -1.03
C PHE A 897 41.57 -28.21 -1.62
N ALA A 898 42.62 -28.54 -2.36
CA ALA A 898 43.55 -27.54 -2.88
C ALA A 898 44.10 -27.92 -4.25
N THR A 899 44.30 -26.95 -5.13
CA THR A 899 45.00 -27.13 -6.39
C THR A 899 46.45 -26.68 -6.25
N VAL A 900 47.41 -27.42 -6.82
CA VAL A 900 48.84 -27.06 -6.75
C VAL A 900 49.57 -27.44 -8.02
N VAL A 901 50.34 -26.52 -8.59
CA VAL A 901 51.40 -26.84 -9.55
C VAL A 901 52.76 -26.75 -8.85
N TYR A 902 53.59 -27.78 -9.01
CA TYR A 902 54.96 -27.79 -8.48
C TYR A 902 55.94 -28.13 -9.59
N ALA A 903 56.88 -27.21 -9.84
CA ALA A 903 57.92 -27.32 -10.84
C ALA A 903 59.32 -27.22 -10.22
N VAL A 904 60.26 -28.01 -10.71
CA VAL A 904 61.66 -27.97 -10.32
C VAL A 904 62.51 -27.74 -11.56
N ILE A 905 63.17 -26.59 -11.61
CA ILE A 905 64.04 -26.17 -12.70
C ILE A 905 65.48 -26.42 -12.29
N ASP A 906 66.20 -27.14 -13.14
CA ASP A 906 67.64 -27.25 -13.07
C ASP A 906 68.28 -26.17 -13.96
N PRO A 907 68.96 -25.16 -13.40
CA PRO A 907 69.54 -24.07 -14.18
C PRO A 907 70.70 -24.53 -15.08
N GLU A 908 71.42 -25.60 -14.71
CA GLU A 908 72.55 -26.11 -15.48
C GLU A 908 72.08 -26.93 -16.68
N THR A 909 71.17 -27.87 -16.44
CA THR A 909 70.66 -28.73 -17.53
C THR A 909 69.51 -28.09 -18.30
N ARG A 910 68.95 -26.98 -17.79
CA ARG A 910 67.75 -26.30 -18.32
C ARG A 910 66.52 -27.21 -18.38
N MET A 911 66.50 -28.27 -17.58
CA MET A 911 65.39 -29.20 -17.53
C MET A 911 64.42 -28.81 -16.42
N CYS A 912 63.15 -28.63 -16.79
CA CYS A 912 62.06 -28.43 -15.84
C CYS A 912 61.26 -29.72 -15.67
N ARG A 913 61.19 -30.20 -14.43
CA ARG A 913 60.31 -31.31 -14.04
C ARG A 913 59.13 -30.76 -13.29
N TYR A 914 57.91 -31.05 -13.73
CA TYR A 914 56.71 -30.49 -13.12
C TYR A 914 55.60 -31.52 -12.95
N THR A 915 54.69 -31.21 -12.04
CA THR A 915 53.46 -31.95 -11.76
C THR A 915 52.38 -30.96 -11.35
N SER A 916 51.12 -31.26 -11.66
CA SER A 916 49.96 -30.45 -11.28
C SER A 916 48.92 -31.33 -10.60
N ALA A 917 48.51 -30.96 -9.39
CA ALA A 917 47.36 -31.48 -8.68
C ALA A 917 46.16 -30.57 -8.96
N GLY A 918 45.42 -30.85 -10.03
CA GLY A 918 44.19 -30.13 -10.38
C GLY A 918 44.33 -28.65 -10.75
N HIS A 919 45.54 -28.12 -10.81
CA HIS A 919 45.82 -26.70 -11.04
C HIS A 919 45.91 -26.40 -12.55
N PRO A 920 45.55 -25.17 -12.99
CA PRO A 920 45.75 -24.73 -14.37
C PRO A 920 47.19 -24.98 -14.86
N PRO A 921 47.38 -25.37 -16.14
CA PRO A 921 48.70 -25.66 -16.68
C PRO A 921 49.56 -24.38 -16.79
N ALA A 922 50.84 -24.47 -16.43
CA ALA A 922 51.78 -23.36 -16.63
C ALA A 922 51.95 -23.04 -18.12
N VAL A 923 52.23 -21.77 -18.45
CA VAL A 923 52.50 -21.31 -19.82
C VAL A 923 54.00 -21.20 -20.04
N ALA A 924 54.51 -21.80 -21.12
CA ALA A 924 55.91 -21.65 -21.54
C ALA A 924 55.99 -20.94 -22.89
N ALA A 925 56.70 -19.80 -22.94
CA ALA A 925 57.05 -19.10 -24.16
C ALA A 925 58.52 -19.32 -24.51
N PHE A 926 58.77 -19.96 -25.64
CA PHE A 926 60.08 -20.36 -26.12
C PHE A 926 60.71 -19.28 -27.02
N PRO A 927 62.06 -19.28 -27.15
CA PRO A 927 62.78 -18.34 -28.01
C PRO A 927 62.42 -18.44 -29.50
N ASP A 928 61.95 -19.60 -29.96
CA ASP A 928 61.50 -19.84 -31.34
C ASP A 928 60.13 -19.22 -31.65
N GLY A 929 59.52 -18.53 -30.68
CA GLY A 929 58.20 -17.90 -30.79
C GLY A 929 57.03 -18.82 -30.44
N ARG A 930 57.27 -20.09 -30.11
CA ARG A 930 56.22 -21.00 -29.64
C ARG A 930 55.77 -20.64 -28.23
N VAL A 931 54.46 -20.64 -27.99
CA VAL A 931 53.87 -20.49 -26.64
C VAL A 931 52.92 -21.65 -26.42
N GLU A 932 53.10 -22.39 -25.33
CA GLU A 932 52.29 -23.60 -25.06
C GLU A 932 51.91 -23.76 -23.58
N LEU A 933 50.82 -24.48 -23.35
CA LEU A 933 50.40 -24.93 -22.03
C LEU A 933 51.12 -26.24 -21.67
N LEU A 934 51.70 -26.30 -20.48
CA LEU A 934 52.42 -27.47 -19.98
C LEU A 934 51.46 -28.49 -19.32
N GLU A 935 50.87 -29.37 -20.13
CA GLU A 935 49.79 -30.27 -19.68
C GLU A 935 50.24 -31.67 -19.21
N GLY A 936 51.51 -32.05 -19.44
CA GLY A 936 51.96 -33.44 -19.31
C GLY A 936 51.99 -34.03 -17.90
N GLY A 937 51.79 -33.21 -16.86
CA GLY A 937 51.90 -33.59 -15.44
C GLY A 937 50.59 -33.50 -14.64
N ARG A 938 49.43 -33.42 -15.30
CA ARG A 938 48.12 -33.24 -14.64
C ARG A 938 47.71 -34.47 -13.78
N GLY A 939 47.06 -34.19 -12.66
CA GLY A 939 46.48 -35.13 -11.71
C GLY A 939 45.29 -34.52 -10.96
N LEU A 940 44.68 -35.27 -10.04
CA LEU A 940 43.55 -34.78 -9.24
C LEU A 940 44.00 -33.69 -8.23
N PRO A 941 43.12 -32.78 -7.82
CA PRO A 941 43.42 -31.85 -6.73
C PRO A 941 43.80 -32.56 -5.42
N LEU A 942 44.57 -31.88 -4.57
CA LEU A 942 44.90 -32.38 -3.24
C LEU A 942 43.63 -32.52 -2.39
N GLY A 943 43.55 -33.57 -1.57
CA GLY A 943 42.39 -33.84 -0.71
C GLY A 943 41.24 -34.58 -1.41
N ALA A 944 41.26 -34.72 -2.74
CA ALA A 944 40.23 -35.45 -3.48
C ALA A 944 40.19 -36.95 -3.16
N GLN A 945 41.37 -37.59 -3.11
CA GLN A 945 41.54 -38.99 -2.73
C GLN A 945 42.90 -39.15 -2.04
N ALA A 946 42.93 -39.73 -0.84
CA ALA A 946 44.13 -39.84 -0.01
C ALA A 946 45.31 -40.57 -0.70
N ASP A 947 45.02 -41.62 -1.47
CA ASP A 947 46.03 -42.47 -2.13
C ASP A 947 46.33 -42.08 -3.60
N THR A 948 46.02 -40.83 -3.99
CA THR A 948 46.27 -40.35 -5.36
C THR A 948 47.74 -40.45 -5.74
N ARG A 949 48.02 -41.04 -6.90
CA ARG A 949 49.35 -41.05 -7.53
C ARG A 949 49.45 -39.94 -8.56
N TYR A 950 50.44 -39.07 -8.40
CA TYR A 950 50.71 -37.98 -9.35
C TYR A 950 51.68 -38.41 -10.46
N SER A 951 51.41 -37.96 -11.68
CA SER A 951 52.33 -38.09 -12.82
C SER A 951 53.32 -36.91 -12.82
N GLN A 952 54.47 -37.07 -13.48
CA GLN A 952 55.43 -35.97 -13.69
C GLN A 952 55.73 -35.86 -15.18
N ALA A 953 55.87 -34.63 -15.67
CA ALA A 953 56.36 -34.34 -17.01
C ALA A 953 57.71 -33.64 -16.93
N VAL A 954 58.41 -33.64 -18.07
CA VAL A 954 59.72 -33.03 -18.22
C VAL A 954 59.73 -32.21 -19.51
N VAL A 955 60.20 -30.98 -19.42
CA VAL A 955 60.36 -30.08 -20.56
C VAL A 955 61.74 -29.42 -20.50
N GLU A 956 62.40 -29.29 -21.65
CA GLU A 956 63.63 -28.50 -21.77
C GLU A 956 63.24 -27.02 -21.91
N LEU A 957 63.92 -26.13 -21.18
CA LEU A 957 63.71 -24.69 -21.19
C LEU A 957 64.95 -23.97 -21.74
N PRO A 958 65.12 -23.86 -23.08
CA PRO A 958 66.24 -23.15 -23.67
C PRO A 958 66.44 -21.73 -23.10
N VAL A 959 67.67 -21.20 -23.23
CA VAL A 959 67.95 -19.81 -22.84
C VAL A 959 66.99 -18.86 -23.55
N GLY A 960 66.41 -17.92 -22.82
CA GLY A 960 65.38 -16.99 -23.29
C GLY A 960 63.94 -17.47 -23.06
N THR A 961 63.74 -18.73 -22.65
CA THR A 961 62.41 -19.26 -22.32
C THR A 961 61.83 -18.55 -21.11
N VAL A 962 60.54 -18.20 -21.18
CA VAL A 962 59.78 -17.66 -20.06
C VAL A 962 58.67 -18.63 -19.66
N LEU A 963 58.63 -18.98 -18.38
CA LEU A 963 57.62 -19.83 -17.76
C LEU A 963 56.73 -18.99 -16.85
N VAL A 964 55.42 -19.11 -16.99
CA VAL A 964 54.42 -18.37 -16.20
C VAL A 964 53.51 -19.36 -15.47
N LEU A 965 53.48 -19.28 -14.14
CA LEU A 965 52.59 -20.03 -13.26
C LEU A 965 51.58 -19.04 -12.66
N TYR A 966 50.32 -19.44 -12.57
CA TYR A 966 49.23 -18.54 -12.21
C TYR A 966 48.07 -19.31 -11.58
N THR A 967 47.29 -18.64 -10.72
CA THR A 967 46.02 -19.17 -10.19
C THR A 967 44.87 -18.91 -11.16
N ASP A 968 43.79 -19.67 -11.02
CA ASP A 968 42.63 -19.61 -11.91
C ASP A 968 41.94 -18.24 -11.92
N GLY A 969 41.99 -17.46 -10.83
CA GLY A 969 41.50 -16.09 -10.77
C GLY A 969 42.06 -15.14 -11.84
N LEU A 970 43.20 -15.47 -12.47
CA LEU A 970 43.73 -14.73 -13.62
C LEU A 970 42.92 -14.97 -14.92
N VAL A 971 42.42 -16.19 -15.12
CA VAL A 971 41.83 -16.65 -16.38
C VAL A 971 40.32 -16.87 -16.29
N GLU A 972 39.82 -17.28 -15.13
CA GLU A 972 38.43 -17.56 -14.85
C GLU A 972 37.66 -16.28 -14.46
N ARG A 973 36.53 -16.03 -15.11
CA ARG A 973 35.59 -14.96 -14.73
C ARG A 973 34.16 -15.48 -14.83
N ARG A 974 33.24 -14.89 -14.07
CA ARG A 974 31.83 -15.33 -14.05
C ARG A 974 31.12 -15.21 -15.40
N ASP A 975 31.60 -14.34 -16.27
CA ASP A 975 31.00 -14.01 -17.57
C ASP A 975 31.68 -14.66 -18.79
N ARG A 976 32.78 -15.42 -18.59
CA ARG A 976 33.50 -16.11 -19.68
C ARG A 976 34.03 -17.47 -19.26
N SER A 977 34.15 -18.40 -20.21
CA SER A 977 34.75 -19.70 -19.94
C SER A 977 36.26 -19.60 -19.72
N ILE A 978 36.81 -20.57 -18.98
CA ILE A 978 38.24 -20.65 -18.70
C ILE A 978 39.08 -20.78 -19.98
N ASP A 979 38.59 -21.46 -21.02
CA ASP A 979 39.30 -21.63 -22.29
C ASP A 979 39.59 -20.28 -22.98
N VAL A 980 38.63 -19.35 -22.93
CA VAL A 980 38.81 -18.00 -23.47
C VAL A 980 39.88 -17.24 -22.68
N GLY A 981 39.89 -17.40 -21.36
CA GLY A 981 40.92 -16.84 -20.49
C GLY A 981 42.31 -17.41 -20.78
N LEU A 982 42.41 -18.72 -20.99
CA LEU A 982 43.67 -19.39 -21.34
C LEU A 982 44.20 -18.93 -22.70
N ASP A 983 43.34 -18.80 -23.71
CA ASP A 983 43.72 -18.30 -25.04
C ASP A 983 44.21 -16.84 -24.98
N GLU A 984 43.60 -16.00 -24.14
CA GLU A 984 44.04 -14.62 -23.92
C GLU A 984 45.39 -14.59 -23.20
N LEU A 985 45.59 -15.45 -22.20
CA LEU A 985 46.85 -15.55 -21.47
C LEU A 985 48.00 -15.99 -22.40
N LEU A 986 47.77 -16.98 -23.27
CA LEU A 986 48.76 -17.41 -24.27
C LEU A 986 49.17 -16.25 -25.19
N ARG A 987 48.20 -15.43 -25.63
CA ARG A 987 48.47 -14.23 -26.44
C ARG A 987 49.23 -13.16 -25.63
N ALA A 988 48.81 -12.88 -24.40
CA ALA A 988 49.47 -11.92 -23.52
C ALA A 988 50.94 -12.29 -23.24
N VAL A 989 51.22 -13.57 -22.99
CA VAL A 989 52.59 -14.06 -22.74
C VAL A 989 53.41 -14.12 -24.04
N GLY A 990 52.77 -14.43 -25.18
CA GLY A 990 53.43 -14.45 -26.49
C GLY A 990 53.84 -13.08 -27.01
N GLU A 991 52.96 -12.09 -26.87
CA GLU A 991 53.15 -10.70 -27.33
C GLU A 991 53.89 -9.82 -26.30
N GLY A 992 53.97 -10.25 -25.05
CA GLY A 992 54.57 -9.52 -23.95
C GLY A 992 56.10 -9.49 -23.95
N PRO A 993 56.71 -8.59 -23.16
CA PRO A 993 58.17 -8.53 -22.98
C PRO A 993 58.70 -9.82 -22.34
N ARG A 994 59.97 -10.16 -22.58
CA ARG A 994 60.60 -11.36 -21.99
C ARG A 994 61.12 -11.15 -20.57
N GLU A 995 61.26 -9.90 -20.15
CA GLU A 995 61.70 -9.56 -18.80
C GLU A 995 60.57 -9.85 -17.80
N PRO A 996 60.81 -10.64 -16.72
CA PRO A 996 59.72 -11.15 -15.89
C PRO A 996 58.84 -10.08 -15.24
N GLU A 997 59.42 -9.01 -14.69
CA GLU A 997 58.70 -7.94 -14.01
C GLU A 997 57.76 -7.22 -14.99
N GLN A 998 58.27 -6.83 -16.16
CA GLN A 998 57.49 -6.19 -17.21
C GLN A 998 56.43 -7.14 -17.79
N LEU A 999 56.74 -8.43 -17.90
CA LEU A 999 55.79 -9.44 -18.38
C LEU A 999 54.62 -9.58 -17.43
N VAL A 1000 54.88 -9.67 -16.13
CA VAL A 1000 53.84 -9.77 -15.12
C VAL A 1000 52.91 -8.56 -15.16
N GLU A 1001 53.46 -7.35 -15.27
CA GLU A 1001 52.66 -6.13 -15.41
C GLU A 1001 51.83 -6.12 -16.70
N HIS A 1002 52.42 -6.53 -17.83
CA HIS A 1002 51.73 -6.64 -19.11
C HIS A 1002 50.56 -7.64 -19.05
N VAL A 1003 50.80 -8.83 -18.49
CA VAL A 1003 49.78 -9.88 -18.35
C VAL A 1003 48.65 -9.41 -17.45
N LEU A 1004 48.95 -8.83 -16.28
CA LEU A 1004 47.91 -8.33 -15.38
C LEU A 1004 47.07 -7.23 -16.01
N ALA A 1005 47.70 -6.25 -16.66
CA ALA A 1005 47.00 -5.16 -17.34
C ALA A 1005 46.04 -5.68 -18.42
N ARG A 1006 46.49 -6.67 -19.21
CA ARG A 1006 45.70 -7.25 -20.30
C ARG A 1006 44.58 -8.16 -19.82
N MET A 1007 44.82 -8.96 -18.79
CA MET A 1007 43.86 -9.96 -18.31
C MET A 1007 42.74 -9.36 -17.44
N ILE A 1008 43.05 -8.30 -16.68
CA ILE A 1008 42.14 -7.68 -15.70
C ILE A 1008 41.39 -6.49 -16.31
N GLY A 1009 42.08 -5.59 -17.01
CA GLY A 1009 41.51 -4.33 -17.53
C GLY A 1009 40.91 -3.43 -16.43
N ASP A 1010 39.82 -2.72 -16.73
CA ASP A 1010 39.07 -1.86 -15.79
C ASP A 1010 37.95 -2.60 -15.01
N GLY A 1011 37.86 -3.94 -15.12
CA GLY A 1011 36.76 -4.72 -14.52
C GLY A 1011 36.97 -5.11 -13.06
N GLU A 1012 35.88 -5.44 -12.35
CA GLU A 1012 35.93 -5.98 -10.98
C GLU A 1012 36.52 -7.39 -10.93
N ARG A 1013 37.34 -7.66 -9.90
CA ARG A 1013 38.06 -8.93 -9.67
C ARG A 1013 37.20 -9.85 -8.80
N GLY A 1014 36.89 -11.04 -9.30
CA GLY A 1014 36.04 -12.02 -8.59
C GLY A 1014 36.78 -12.92 -7.60
N ASP A 1015 38.10 -13.03 -7.71
CA ASP A 1015 38.95 -13.93 -6.91
C ASP A 1015 40.38 -13.36 -6.75
N ASP A 1016 41.18 -14.00 -5.91
CA ASP A 1016 42.61 -13.74 -5.77
C ASP A 1016 43.39 -14.09 -7.05
N ILE A 1017 44.56 -13.48 -7.22
CA ILE A 1017 45.47 -13.78 -8.33
C ILE A 1017 46.88 -13.89 -7.77
N ALA A 1018 47.48 -15.06 -7.87
CA ALA A 1018 48.93 -15.26 -7.76
C ALA A 1018 49.52 -15.47 -9.16
N LEU A 1019 50.57 -14.71 -9.50
CA LEU A 1019 51.26 -14.80 -10.79
C LEU A 1019 52.76 -14.82 -10.57
N LEU A 1020 53.45 -15.83 -11.11
CA LEU A 1020 54.90 -16.04 -11.00
C LEU A 1020 55.48 -16.24 -12.41
N ALA A 1021 56.38 -15.35 -12.82
CA ALA A 1021 57.10 -15.43 -14.08
C ALA A 1021 58.58 -15.75 -13.86
N VAL A 1022 59.12 -16.63 -14.69
CA VAL A 1022 60.48 -17.16 -14.60
C VAL A 1022 61.14 -17.14 -15.97
N ARG A 1023 62.29 -16.49 -16.10
CA ARG A 1023 63.07 -16.47 -17.35
C ARG A 1023 64.38 -17.23 -17.20
N ILE A 1024 64.68 -18.13 -18.13
CA ILE A 1024 65.97 -18.80 -18.23
C ILE A 1024 66.98 -17.90 -18.94
N MET A 1025 68.10 -17.64 -18.29
CA MET A 1025 69.22 -16.85 -18.78
C MET A 1025 70.39 -17.77 -19.15
N ALA A 1026 71.29 -17.29 -20.02
CA ALA A 1026 72.58 -17.94 -20.17
C ALA A 1026 73.37 -17.79 -18.86
N VAL A 1027 73.88 -18.90 -18.34
CA VAL A 1027 74.91 -18.86 -17.29
C VAL A 1027 76.24 -18.71 -18.01
N ALA A 1028 77.00 -17.66 -17.72
CA ALA A 1028 78.34 -17.53 -18.29
C ALA A 1028 79.18 -18.73 -17.83
N PRO A 1029 79.65 -19.60 -18.74
CA PRO A 1029 80.50 -20.71 -18.34
C PRO A 1029 81.80 -20.15 -17.74
N GLN A 1030 82.33 -20.77 -16.67
CA GLN A 1030 83.62 -20.37 -16.09
C GLN A 1030 84.71 -20.32 -17.15
N SER A 1031 85.61 -19.33 -17.11
CA SER A 1031 86.67 -19.17 -18.11
C SER A 1031 87.39 -20.50 -18.41
N LEU A 1032 87.42 -20.92 -19.67
CA LEU A 1032 88.14 -22.12 -20.09
C LEU A 1032 89.60 -21.77 -20.35
N HIS A 1033 90.52 -22.53 -19.75
CA HIS A 1033 91.94 -22.48 -20.05
C HIS A 1033 92.42 -23.85 -20.51
N VAL A 1034 92.97 -23.92 -21.72
CA VAL A 1034 93.55 -25.13 -22.31
C VAL A 1034 95.01 -24.86 -22.63
N HIS A 1035 95.91 -25.54 -21.92
CA HIS A 1035 97.35 -25.53 -22.16
C HIS A 1035 97.76 -26.86 -22.78
N VAL A 1036 98.25 -26.84 -24.03
CA VAL A 1036 98.58 -28.07 -24.78
C VAL A 1036 99.92 -27.92 -25.52
N PRO A 1037 100.65 -29.02 -25.77
CA PRO A 1037 101.85 -28.98 -26.62
C PRO A 1037 101.51 -28.47 -28.03
N SER A 1038 102.41 -27.72 -28.65
CA SER A 1038 102.28 -27.15 -30.00
C SER A 1038 102.49 -28.21 -31.10
N GLU A 1039 101.65 -29.23 -31.10
CA GLU A 1039 101.66 -30.34 -32.05
C GLU A 1039 100.28 -30.52 -32.70
N VAL A 1040 100.26 -31.07 -33.92
CA VAL A 1040 99.01 -31.26 -34.69
C VAL A 1040 97.98 -32.11 -33.93
N GLY A 1041 98.43 -33.08 -33.12
CA GLY A 1041 97.55 -33.93 -32.32
C GLY A 1041 96.78 -33.19 -31.23
N SER A 1042 97.32 -32.09 -30.70
CA SER A 1042 96.73 -31.28 -29.64
C SER A 1042 95.52 -30.45 -30.10
N LEU A 1043 95.40 -30.17 -31.40
CA LEU A 1043 94.30 -29.37 -31.95
C LEU A 1043 92.93 -30.03 -31.76
N ALA A 1044 92.88 -31.37 -31.72
CA ALA A 1044 91.65 -32.11 -31.43
C ALA A 1044 91.16 -31.85 -29.98
N VAL A 1045 92.09 -31.79 -29.02
CA VAL A 1045 91.80 -31.54 -27.61
C VAL A 1045 91.22 -30.13 -27.41
N VAL A 1046 91.84 -29.11 -28.03
CA VAL A 1046 91.34 -27.73 -27.99
C VAL A 1046 89.95 -27.63 -28.59
N ARG A 1047 89.72 -28.23 -29.77
CA ARG A 1047 88.42 -28.22 -30.45
C ARG A 1047 87.31 -28.86 -29.61
N ASP A 1048 87.59 -30.01 -29.01
CA ASP A 1048 86.57 -30.77 -28.28
C ASP A 1048 86.26 -30.09 -26.93
N ALA A 1049 87.27 -29.56 -26.23
CA ALA A 1049 87.07 -28.74 -25.02
C ALA A 1049 86.26 -27.46 -25.31
N LEU A 1050 86.59 -26.76 -26.41
CA LEU A 1050 85.89 -25.54 -26.82
C LEU A 1050 84.42 -25.81 -27.21
N ARG A 1051 84.12 -26.93 -27.89
CA ARG A 1051 82.73 -27.31 -28.22
C ARG A 1051 81.88 -27.57 -26.98
N VAL A 1052 82.45 -28.23 -25.98
CA VAL A 1052 81.74 -28.49 -24.71
C VAL A 1052 81.46 -27.17 -24.00
N TRP A 1053 82.46 -26.29 -23.92
CA TRP A 1053 82.33 -25.01 -23.23
C TRP A 1053 81.35 -24.04 -23.92
N LEU A 1054 81.41 -23.93 -25.25
CA LEU A 1054 80.50 -23.08 -26.02
C LEU A 1054 79.03 -23.52 -25.95
N GLY A 1055 78.75 -24.75 -25.51
CA GLY A 1055 77.38 -25.22 -25.25
C GLY A 1055 76.67 -24.45 -24.12
N GLY A 1056 77.42 -23.81 -23.22
CA GLY A 1056 76.91 -22.94 -22.17
C GLY A 1056 77.02 -21.43 -22.47
N ALA A 1057 77.72 -21.06 -23.54
CA ALA A 1057 77.93 -19.65 -23.89
C ALA A 1057 76.67 -19.02 -24.52
N PRO A 1058 76.50 -17.68 -24.44
CA PRO A 1058 75.36 -16.96 -25.03
C PRO A 1058 75.49 -16.82 -26.56
N LEU A 1059 75.74 -17.91 -27.27
CA LEU A 1059 75.88 -17.96 -28.73
C LEU A 1059 74.92 -18.99 -29.34
N SER A 1060 74.42 -18.71 -30.54
CA SER A 1060 73.69 -19.71 -31.32
C SER A 1060 74.61 -20.87 -31.74
N ARG A 1061 74.01 -22.00 -32.11
CA ARG A 1061 74.77 -23.18 -32.57
C ARG A 1061 75.68 -22.89 -33.77
N THR A 1062 75.25 -22.01 -34.67
CA THR A 1062 76.03 -21.59 -35.84
C THR A 1062 77.19 -20.69 -35.43
N GLU A 1063 76.96 -19.73 -34.55
CA GLU A 1063 78.02 -18.83 -34.05
C GLU A 1063 79.05 -19.58 -33.21
N ALA A 1064 78.65 -20.59 -32.45
CA ALA A 1064 79.58 -21.47 -31.75
C ALA A 1064 80.47 -22.26 -32.72
N GLN A 1065 79.95 -22.70 -33.87
CA GLN A 1065 80.76 -23.35 -34.90
C GLN A 1065 81.77 -22.39 -35.53
N ASP A 1066 81.39 -21.13 -35.73
CA ASP A 1066 82.31 -20.09 -36.21
C ASP A 1066 83.48 -19.90 -35.22
N VAL A 1067 83.20 -19.83 -33.91
CA VAL A 1067 84.24 -19.72 -32.86
C VAL A 1067 85.18 -20.91 -32.89
N VAL A 1068 84.66 -22.12 -33.00
CA VAL A 1068 85.49 -23.33 -33.10
C VAL A 1068 86.38 -23.29 -34.34
N LEU A 1069 85.87 -22.85 -35.48
CA LEU A 1069 86.64 -22.74 -36.72
C LEU A 1069 87.78 -21.72 -36.58
N ALA A 1070 87.49 -20.51 -36.08
CA ALA A 1070 88.49 -19.46 -35.99
C ALA A 1070 89.60 -19.79 -34.97
N VAL A 1071 89.24 -20.39 -33.83
CA VAL A 1071 90.23 -20.83 -32.83
C VAL A 1071 91.09 -21.97 -33.38
N TRP A 1072 90.49 -22.90 -34.13
CA TRP A 1072 91.24 -23.98 -34.78
C TRP A 1072 92.26 -23.43 -35.78
N GLU A 1073 91.90 -22.44 -36.59
CA GLU A 1073 92.83 -21.75 -37.51
C GLU A 1073 93.94 -21.01 -36.76
N ALA A 1074 93.61 -20.33 -35.66
CA ALA A 1074 94.61 -19.64 -34.83
C ALA A 1074 95.63 -20.62 -34.23
N CYS A 1075 95.17 -21.74 -33.67
CA CYS A 1075 96.05 -22.79 -33.13
C CYS A 1075 96.83 -23.51 -34.24
N ALA A 1076 96.24 -23.77 -35.41
CA ALA A 1076 96.95 -24.38 -36.53
C ALA A 1076 98.09 -23.49 -37.04
N ASN A 1077 97.86 -22.16 -37.11
CA ASN A 1077 98.90 -21.20 -37.46
C ASN A 1077 100.02 -21.15 -36.40
N ALA A 1078 99.68 -21.24 -35.11
CA ALA A 1078 100.67 -21.34 -34.04
C ALA A 1078 101.55 -22.60 -34.19
N VAL A 1079 100.97 -23.76 -34.54
CA VAL A 1079 101.73 -25.01 -34.78
C VAL A 1079 102.61 -24.92 -36.04
N GLU A 1080 102.11 -24.34 -37.14
CA GLU A 1080 102.81 -24.34 -38.44
C GLU A 1080 103.85 -23.22 -38.58
N HIS A 1081 103.63 -22.06 -37.97
CA HIS A 1081 104.38 -20.84 -38.27
C HIS A 1081 105.20 -20.24 -37.11
N ALA A 1082 105.07 -20.73 -35.89
CA ALA A 1082 105.73 -20.11 -34.74
C ALA A 1082 107.26 -20.38 -34.62
N GLY A 1083 107.91 -20.99 -35.62
CA GLY A 1083 109.37 -21.15 -35.67
C GLY A 1083 109.98 -21.92 -34.48
N MET A 1084 109.21 -22.76 -33.81
CA MET A 1084 109.57 -23.37 -32.52
C MET A 1084 110.47 -24.62 -32.64
N THR A 1085 111.30 -24.86 -31.61
CA THR A 1085 111.82 -26.19 -31.26
C THR A 1085 110.70 -27.09 -30.71
N SER A 1086 110.80 -28.41 -30.84
CA SER A 1086 109.73 -29.41 -30.58
C SER A 1086 109.05 -29.44 -29.19
N ASP A 1087 109.40 -28.53 -28.27
CA ASP A 1087 108.95 -28.53 -26.87
C ASP A 1087 108.04 -27.32 -26.51
N GLY A 1088 107.51 -26.58 -27.50
CA GLY A 1088 106.65 -25.40 -27.28
C GLY A 1088 105.19 -25.73 -26.93
N PHE A 1089 104.48 -24.80 -26.27
CA PHE A 1089 103.06 -24.95 -25.88
C PHE A 1089 102.16 -23.86 -26.51
N ILE A 1090 100.86 -24.16 -26.58
CA ILE A 1090 99.78 -23.25 -26.96
C ILE A 1090 98.82 -23.12 -25.78
N ASP A 1091 98.57 -21.88 -25.37
CA ASP A 1091 97.61 -21.49 -24.35
C ASP A 1091 96.35 -20.93 -25.01
N VAL A 1092 95.20 -21.54 -24.75
CA VAL A 1092 93.89 -21.07 -25.21
C VAL A 1092 93.04 -20.68 -24.01
N HIS A 1093 92.77 -19.38 -23.89
CA HIS A 1093 91.87 -18.81 -22.89
C HIS A 1093 90.57 -18.39 -23.53
N VAL A 1094 89.44 -18.81 -22.98
CA VAL A 1094 88.08 -18.49 -23.44
C VAL A 1094 87.30 -17.91 -22.27
N ASP A 1095 86.68 -16.76 -22.46
CA ASP A 1095 85.86 -16.13 -21.43
C ASP A 1095 84.64 -15.41 -22.03
N VAL A 1096 83.60 -15.19 -21.21
CA VAL A 1096 82.44 -14.39 -21.58
C VAL A 1096 82.52 -13.05 -20.87
N ILE A 1097 82.66 -11.96 -21.63
CA ILE A 1097 82.76 -10.59 -21.11
C ILE A 1097 81.65 -9.77 -21.73
N ASP A 1098 80.73 -9.26 -20.90
CA ASP A 1098 79.60 -8.43 -21.33
C ASP A 1098 78.83 -9.07 -22.51
N SER A 1099 78.48 -10.35 -22.37
CA SER A 1099 77.81 -11.19 -23.38
C SER A 1099 78.60 -11.47 -24.67
N ARG A 1100 79.88 -11.11 -24.72
CA ARG A 1100 80.79 -11.41 -25.84
C ARG A 1100 81.69 -12.57 -25.48
N VAL A 1101 81.82 -13.53 -26.38
CA VAL A 1101 82.82 -14.59 -26.22
C VAL A 1101 84.16 -14.07 -26.72
N ARG A 1102 85.14 -13.97 -25.82
CA ARG A 1102 86.53 -13.60 -26.13
C ARG A 1102 87.41 -14.84 -26.03
N VAL A 1103 88.17 -15.11 -27.08
CA VAL A 1103 89.17 -16.18 -27.11
C VAL A 1103 90.54 -15.59 -27.32
N THR A 1104 91.52 -15.99 -26.51
CA THR A 1104 92.92 -15.63 -26.68
C THR A 1104 93.72 -16.91 -26.90
N VAL A 1105 94.36 -17.01 -28.06
CA VAL A 1105 95.30 -18.09 -28.39
C VAL A 1105 96.70 -17.49 -28.32
N GLN A 1106 97.55 -18.01 -27.45
CA GLN A 1106 98.93 -17.58 -27.30
C GLN A 1106 99.87 -18.75 -27.53
N ASP A 1107 100.80 -18.57 -28.47
CA ASP A 1107 101.95 -19.46 -28.63
C ASP A 1107 103.18 -18.89 -27.91
N GLN A 1108 104.29 -19.63 -27.92
CA GLN A 1108 105.59 -19.28 -27.32
C GLN A 1108 106.72 -19.09 -28.36
N GLY A 1109 106.38 -18.86 -29.63
CA GLY A 1109 107.34 -18.93 -30.73
C GLY A 1109 107.73 -17.58 -31.31
N GLU A 1110 108.74 -17.56 -32.18
CA GLU A 1110 109.13 -16.32 -32.85
C GLU A 1110 108.18 -16.03 -34.00
N TRP A 1111 107.66 -14.80 -34.07
CA TRP A 1111 106.79 -14.39 -35.16
C TRP A 1111 107.51 -14.48 -36.51
N VAL A 1112 107.01 -15.35 -37.38
CA VAL A 1112 107.45 -15.43 -38.77
C VAL A 1112 106.46 -14.64 -39.63
N PRO A 1113 106.89 -13.55 -40.28
CA PRO A 1113 106.03 -12.79 -41.19
C PRO A 1113 105.50 -13.71 -42.30
N PRO A 1114 104.21 -13.63 -42.66
CA PRO A 1114 103.63 -14.49 -43.68
C PRO A 1114 104.35 -14.31 -45.02
N THR A 1115 104.76 -15.43 -45.63
CA THR A 1115 105.35 -15.43 -46.98
C THR A 1115 104.22 -15.47 -48.00
N GLU A 1116 104.13 -14.51 -48.93
CA GLU A 1116 103.13 -14.52 -50.00
C GLU A 1116 103.36 -15.72 -50.93
N ARG A 1117 102.59 -16.79 -50.74
CA ARG A 1117 102.43 -17.90 -51.71
C ARG A 1117 100.97 -17.91 -52.20
N PRO A 1118 100.71 -18.06 -53.50
CA PRO A 1118 99.33 -18.01 -54.06
C PRO A 1118 98.36 -19.07 -53.48
N ASP A 1119 98.91 -20.13 -52.90
CA ASP A 1119 98.24 -21.36 -52.49
C ASP A 1119 98.27 -21.58 -50.95
N ARG A 1120 98.75 -20.61 -50.15
CA ARG A 1120 98.72 -20.63 -48.67
C ARG A 1120 98.43 -19.22 -48.10
N GLY A 1121 97.60 -19.14 -47.04
CA GLY A 1121 97.29 -17.86 -46.35
C GLY A 1121 95.80 -17.56 -46.09
N LEU A 1122 94.89 -18.51 -46.30
CA LEU A 1122 93.43 -18.31 -46.12
C LEU A 1122 92.97 -18.29 -44.65
N GLY A 1123 93.73 -18.85 -43.72
CA GLY A 1123 93.32 -18.98 -42.30
C GLY A 1123 93.01 -17.64 -41.64
N LEU A 1124 93.80 -16.60 -41.94
CA LEU A 1124 93.56 -15.22 -41.50
C LEU A 1124 92.26 -14.62 -42.04
N GLN A 1125 91.90 -14.95 -43.28
CA GLN A 1125 90.64 -14.50 -43.88
C GLN A 1125 89.44 -15.25 -43.28
N MET A 1126 89.58 -16.55 -43.02
CA MET A 1126 88.55 -17.37 -42.37
C MET A 1126 88.28 -16.91 -40.94
N MET A 1127 89.32 -16.63 -40.14
CA MET A 1127 89.16 -16.06 -38.80
C MET A 1127 88.42 -14.72 -38.84
N ARG A 1128 88.80 -13.81 -39.74
CA ARG A 1128 88.17 -12.49 -39.89
C ARG A 1128 86.73 -12.55 -40.41
N ALA A 1129 86.39 -13.57 -41.20
CA ALA A 1129 85.02 -13.77 -41.68
C ALA A 1129 84.10 -14.40 -40.59
N ALA A 1130 84.66 -15.27 -39.75
CA ALA A 1130 83.92 -15.99 -38.72
C ALA A 1130 83.73 -15.15 -37.43
N MET A 1131 84.69 -14.30 -37.05
CA MET A 1131 84.67 -13.53 -35.80
C MET A 1131 84.17 -12.09 -35.99
N SER A 1132 83.71 -11.44 -34.90
CA SER A 1132 83.38 -10.01 -34.89
C SER A 1132 84.63 -9.13 -34.84
N SER A 1133 85.70 -9.57 -34.18
CA SER A 1133 87.02 -8.93 -34.20
C SER A 1133 88.12 -9.98 -34.15
N VAL A 1134 89.26 -9.68 -34.79
CA VAL A 1134 90.47 -10.50 -34.78
C VAL A 1134 91.66 -9.55 -34.65
N ASP A 1135 92.39 -9.65 -33.54
CA ASP A 1135 93.61 -8.90 -33.27
C ASP A 1135 94.80 -9.85 -33.11
N ILE A 1136 95.95 -9.49 -33.67
CA ILE A 1136 97.16 -10.31 -33.64
C ILE A 1136 98.32 -9.44 -33.18
N ALA A 1137 98.86 -9.78 -32.02
CA ALA A 1137 99.94 -9.06 -31.37
C ALA A 1137 101.16 -10.00 -31.22
N PRO A 1138 102.16 -9.90 -32.12
CA PRO A 1138 103.43 -10.58 -31.93
C PRO A 1138 104.23 -9.92 -30.79
N GLY A 1139 104.86 -10.72 -29.93
CA GLY A 1139 105.64 -10.26 -28.77
C GLY A 1139 106.92 -11.10 -28.55
N ALA A 1140 107.72 -10.69 -27.56
CA ALA A 1140 108.99 -11.36 -27.24
C ALA A 1140 108.81 -12.77 -26.63
N GLU A 1141 107.62 -13.09 -26.14
CA GLU A 1141 107.26 -14.38 -25.52
C GLU A 1141 106.34 -15.22 -26.41
N GLY A 1142 106.13 -14.85 -27.67
CA GLY A 1142 105.19 -15.54 -28.57
C GLY A 1142 104.22 -14.63 -29.31
N THR A 1143 103.37 -15.23 -30.15
CA THR A 1143 102.27 -14.52 -30.80
C THR A 1143 100.97 -14.71 -30.03
N ARG A 1144 100.26 -13.61 -29.76
CA ARG A 1144 98.92 -13.62 -29.17
C ARG A 1144 97.89 -13.26 -30.23
N VAL A 1145 96.90 -14.14 -30.43
CA VAL A 1145 95.73 -13.92 -31.27
C VAL A 1145 94.50 -13.77 -30.37
N THR A 1146 93.84 -12.62 -30.42
CA THR A 1146 92.59 -12.37 -29.71
C THR A 1146 91.43 -12.34 -30.69
N LEU A 1147 90.42 -13.16 -30.44
CA LEU A 1147 89.22 -13.37 -31.25
C LEU A 1147 88.00 -12.99 -30.41
N GLU A 1148 87.07 -12.20 -30.95
CA GLU A 1148 85.81 -11.92 -30.25
C GLU A 1148 84.58 -12.22 -31.12
N LYS A 1149 83.54 -12.78 -30.52
CA LYS A 1149 82.23 -13.03 -31.14
C LYS A 1149 81.12 -12.42 -30.27
N ILE A 1150 80.29 -11.60 -30.90
CA ILE A 1150 79.09 -10.99 -30.29
C ILE A 1150 77.87 -11.74 -30.82
N SER A 1151 76.91 -12.08 -29.96
CA SER A 1151 75.63 -12.69 -30.34
C SER A 1151 74.85 -11.76 -31.28
N ALA A 1152 74.22 -12.33 -32.31
CA ALA A 1152 73.35 -11.59 -33.22
C ALA A 1152 72.11 -10.97 -32.54
N GLU A 1153 71.68 -11.48 -31.38
CA GLU A 1153 70.56 -10.91 -30.61
C GLU A 1153 70.90 -9.59 -29.89
N GLU A 1154 72.19 -9.27 -29.73
CA GLU A 1154 72.68 -8.03 -29.10
C GLU A 1154 73.17 -6.96 -30.08
N ARG A 1155 73.15 -7.26 -31.39
CA ARG A 1155 73.36 -6.25 -32.45
C ARG A 1155 72.04 -5.64 -32.86
#